data_AF-A0A445HC46-F1
#
_entry.id   AF-A0A445HC46-F1
#
_cell.length_a   1.000
_cell.length_b   1.000
_cell.length_c   1.000
_cell.angle_alpha   90.00
_cell.angle_beta   90.00
_cell.angle_gamma   90.00
#
_symmetry.space_group_name_H-M   'P 1'
#
loop_
_entity.id
_entity.type
_entity.pdbx_description
1 polymer ?
#
loop_
_entity_poly.entity_id
_entity_poly.type
_entity_poly.pdbx_seq_one_letter_code
_entity_poly.pdbx_strand_id
1 'polypeptide(L)'
;MGQIFERLLAFGEFEVIHFGDKVILEEPIESWPVCDCLIAFYSSGYPLEKAEAYAALRKPFLVNELEPQYLLHDRRKVYERLEMFGIPVPRYALVIRDAPYQQLDYFIEEEDFVEVHGMRFFKPFVEKPVDADNHSIMIYYPSSAGGGMKELFRKVGNRSSEFHPEVRRVRREGSYIYEEFMPTGGTDVKVYTVGPEYAHAEARKSPVVDGVVMRNLDGKEVRYPVLLTPAEKEMARDVCIAFSQAVCGFDLLRSQGRSYVCDVNGWSFVKNSYKYYDDSACVLRKMLLDAKAPHLSSAIPPTLPWKVNELVQPSEPLTRQGSGINGSFGDSEELRCVIAVIRHGDRTPKQKVKLKITEEKLLNLMLKYNGGRPRSETKLKSAVQLQDLLDATRMLVPRTRPDRESDSEAEDVEHAEKLRQVKAVLEEGGHFSGIYRKVQLKPLKWVKVTKGNGEVEEQPVEALMVLKYGGVLTHAGRKQAEELGRYFRNKMYPGEGTGLLRLHSTYRHDLKIYSSDEGRVQMSAAAFAKGLLDLEGQLTPILVSLVSKDYSMLDGLENASSEMKEAKAWLNEIITSNANTVDSNGSPEFPWMVDGAGLPPNASELLANLLELFPMRKNKSRQSHSAAKQIMVKGITSGSGKSQTSATSGLAGCLDVVQANQNAQDNLVGKVLVKKAETSSAKTDDVAHQVFDNLSECRAESESSPEVSCTLGDNDSTTDDDSSHSYGSKSSPQLDDNKASTP
;
A
#
# COMPACT_ATOMS: atom_id res chain seq x y z
N MET A 1 -14.13 11.77 -21.19
CA MET A 1 -14.23 13.04 -21.94
C MET A 1 -15.36 13.92 -21.46
N GLY A 2 -16.64 13.52 -21.53
CA GLY A 2 -17.77 14.35 -21.07
C GLY A 2 -17.55 15.01 -19.71
N GLN A 3 -17.15 14.24 -18.70
CA GLN A 3 -16.83 14.75 -17.36
C GLN A 3 -15.75 15.86 -17.30
N ILE A 4 -14.75 15.82 -18.19
CA ILE A 4 -13.69 16.84 -18.25
C ILE A 4 -14.22 18.09 -18.98
N PHE A 5 -14.97 17.92 -20.06
CA PHE A 5 -15.54 19.02 -20.82
C PHE A 5 -16.64 19.76 -20.05
N GLU A 6 -17.49 19.06 -19.30
CA GLU A 6 -18.47 19.68 -18.39
C GLU A 6 -17.79 20.65 -17.41
N ARG A 7 -16.65 20.25 -16.84
CA ARG A 7 -15.84 21.08 -15.94
C ARG A 7 -15.17 22.23 -16.67
N LEU A 8 -14.64 21.99 -17.86
CA LEU A 8 -14.02 23.03 -18.68
C LEU A 8 -15.05 24.13 -19.06
N LEU A 9 -16.25 23.73 -19.47
CA LEU A 9 -17.36 24.61 -19.79
C LEU A 9 -17.86 25.40 -18.57
N ALA A 10 -17.83 24.79 -17.38
CA ALA A 10 -18.29 25.44 -16.15
C ALA A 10 -17.46 26.66 -15.74
N PHE A 11 -16.25 26.86 -16.29
CA PHE A 11 -15.49 28.09 -16.08
C PHE A 11 -16.02 29.27 -16.93
N GLY A 12 -16.77 29.01 -18.00
CA GLY A 12 -17.44 30.03 -18.81
C GLY A 12 -16.57 30.69 -19.89
N GLU A 13 -15.29 30.32 -20.05
CA GLU A 13 -14.43 30.90 -21.09
C GLU A 13 -14.35 30.07 -22.38
N PHE A 14 -14.97 28.89 -22.41
CA PHE A 14 -14.84 27.93 -23.52
C PHE A 14 -16.19 27.59 -24.15
N GLU A 15 -16.18 27.40 -25.46
CA GLU A 15 -17.20 26.70 -26.22
C GLU A 15 -16.61 25.37 -26.73
N VAL A 16 -17.32 24.26 -26.54
CA VAL A 16 -16.87 22.93 -26.99
C VAL A 16 -17.69 22.48 -28.19
N ILE A 17 -17.01 22.27 -29.32
CA ILE A 17 -17.64 21.81 -30.56
C ILE A 17 -17.20 20.38 -30.84
N HIS A 18 -18.17 19.47 -30.95
CA HIS A 18 -17.94 18.09 -31.39
C HIS A 18 -18.18 17.98 -32.89
N PHE A 19 -17.14 17.67 -33.67
CA PHE A 19 -17.26 17.62 -35.14
C PHE A 19 -18.17 16.47 -35.59
N GLY A 20 -18.15 15.33 -34.88
CA GLY A 20 -18.98 14.17 -35.17
C GLY A 20 -18.47 13.33 -36.36
N ASP A 21 -18.80 12.05 -36.37
CA ASP A 21 -18.23 11.07 -37.30
C ASP A 21 -18.54 11.40 -38.76
N LYS A 22 -19.75 11.87 -39.06
CA LYS A 22 -20.16 12.23 -40.42
C LYS A 22 -19.26 13.31 -41.02
N VAL A 23 -19.02 14.39 -40.27
CA VAL A 23 -18.15 15.50 -40.72
C VAL A 23 -16.72 14.98 -40.91
N ILE A 24 -16.20 14.25 -39.93
CA ILE A 24 -14.82 13.76 -39.93
C ILE A 24 -14.58 12.79 -41.10
N LEU A 25 -15.51 11.87 -41.36
CA LEU A 25 -15.34 10.82 -42.36
C LEU A 25 -15.71 11.31 -43.76
N GLU A 26 -16.87 11.94 -43.93
CA GLU A 26 -17.49 12.18 -45.24
C GLU A 26 -17.21 13.59 -45.78
N GLU A 27 -17.16 14.60 -44.92
CA GLU A 27 -17.11 15.99 -45.38
C GLU A 27 -15.67 16.48 -45.68
N PRO A 28 -15.51 17.42 -46.63
CA PRO A 28 -14.21 18.03 -46.91
C PRO A 28 -13.73 18.91 -45.74
N ILE A 29 -12.42 18.98 -45.52
CA ILE A 29 -11.83 19.68 -44.35
C ILE A 29 -12.17 21.18 -44.29
N GLU A 30 -12.51 21.78 -45.43
CA GLU A 30 -12.90 23.18 -45.52
C GLU A 30 -14.26 23.44 -44.87
N SER A 31 -15.17 22.45 -44.83
CA SER A 31 -16.49 22.57 -44.19
C SER A 31 -16.48 22.24 -42.70
N TRP A 32 -15.37 21.71 -42.19
CA TRP A 32 -15.26 21.37 -40.77
C TRP A 32 -15.40 22.62 -39.90
N PRO A 33 -16.00 22.52 -38.69
CA PRO A 33 -16.15 23.64 -37.79
C PRO A 33 -14.80 24.29 -37.46
N VAL A 34 -14.75 25.62 -37.43
CA VAL A 34 -13.53 26.37 -37.08
C VAL A 34 -13.35 26.33 -35.56
N CYS A 35 -12.12 26.10 -35.10
CA CYS A 35 -11.77 26.15 -33.68
C CYS A 35 -10.40 26.81 -33.45
N ASP A 36 -10.24 27.44 -32.29
CA ASP A 36 -8.94 27.98 -31.87
C ASP A 36 -8.02 26.87 -31.36
N CYS A 37 -8.58 25.88 -30.68
CA CYS A 37 -7.85 24.74 -30.14
C CYS A 37 -8.46 23.44 -30.66
N LEU A 38 -7.61 22.48 -31.00
CA LEU A 38 -8.00 21.18 -31.52
C LEU A 38 -7.52 20.07 -30.58
N ILE A 39 -8.47 19.23 -30.20
CA ILE A 39 -8.22 17.93 -29.57
C ILE A 39 -8.56 16.87 -30.61
N ALA A 40 -7.54 16.22 -31.14
CA ALA A 40 -7.68 15.18 -32.15
C ALA A 40 -6.67 14.06 -31.87
N PHE A 41 -7.13 12.82 -31.99
CA PHE A 41 -6.34 11.64 -31.67
C PHE A 41 -6.80 10.45 -32.50
N TYR A 42 -5.84 9.64 -32.94
CA TYR A 42 -6.11 8.44 -33.71
C TYR A 42 -6.82 7.38 -32.85
N SER A 43 -7.76 6.71 -33.49
CA SER A 43 -8.31 5.42 -33.08
C SER A 43 -8.67 4.65 -34.35
N SER A 44 -8.97 3.36 -34.24
CA SER A 44 -9.27 2.53 -35.42
C SER A 44 -10.38 3.17 -36.27
N GLY A 45 -10.06 3.45 -37.54
CA GLY A 45 -10.95 4.11 -38.51
C GLY A 45 -10.90 5.64 -38.53
N TYR A 46 -10.11 6.29 -37.67
CA TYR A 46 -9.96 7.74 -37.64
C TYR A 46 -9.04 8.24 -38.78
N PRO A 47 -9.48 9.20 -39.63
CA PRO A 47 -8.69 9.69 -40.76
C PRO A 47 -7.67 10.74 -40.31
N LEU A 48 -6.55 10.29 -39.75
CA LEU A 48 -5.50 11.18 -39.21
C LEU A 48 -4.97 12.17 -40.25
N GLU A 49 -4.76 11.72 -41.50
CA GLU A 49 -4.32 12.58 -42.61
C GLU A 49 -5.29 13.75 -42.87
N LYS A 50 -6.62 13.54 -42.75
CA LYS A 50 -7.60 14.63 -42.87
C LYS A 50 -7.48 15.61 -41.71
N ALA A 51 -7.26 15.11 -40.49
CA ALA A 51 -7.06 15.97 -39.32
C ALA A 51 -5.79 16.83 -39.46
N GLU A 52 -4.71 16.26 -40.02
CA GLU A 52 -3.47 16.99 -40.32
C GLU A 52 -3.69 18.07 -41.38
N ALA A 53 -4.38 17.74 -42.46
CA ALA A 53 -4.72 18.71 -43.50
C ALA A 53 -5.61 19.85 -42.95
N TYR A 54 -6.59 19.53 -42.08
CA TYR A 54 -7.38 20.51 -41.37
C TYR A 54 -6.51 21.40 -40.46
N ALA A 55 -5.59 20.81 -39.69
CA ALA A 55 -4.67 21.54 -38.82
C ALA A 55 -3.74 22.47 -39.62
N ALA A 56 -3.24 22.03 -40.77
CA ALA A 56 -2.44 22.84 -41.68
C ALA A 56 -3.24 24.02 -42.27
N LEU A 57 -4.52 23.79 -42.61
CA LEU A 57 -5.43 24.79 -43.16
C LEU A 57 -5.83 25.85 -42.11
N ARG A 58 -6.25 25.43 -40.92
CA ARG A 58 -6.87 26.30 -39.90
C ARG A 58 -5.91 26.76 -38.80
N LYS A 59 -4.75 26.10 -38.64
CA LYS A 59 -3.72 26.40 -37.64
C LYS A 59 -4.24 26.55 -36.20
N PRO A 60 -5.08 25.62 -35.69
CA PRO A 60 -5.48 25.63 -34.29
C PRO A 60 -4.27 25.30 -33.40
N PHE A 61 -4.36 25.64 -32.11
CA PHE A 61 -3.45 25.08 -31.11
C PHE A 61 -3.78 23.60 -30.91
N LEU A 62 -2.79 22.72 -31.09
CA LEU A 62 -2.97 21.28 -30.94
C LEU A 62 -2.68 20.88 -29.49
N VAL A 63 -3.63 20.22 -28.83
CA VAL A 63 -3.38 19.65 -27.49
C VAL A 63 -2.44 18.47 -27.58
N ASN A 64 -2.64 17.61 -28.57
CA ASN A 64 -1.68 16.58 -28.96
C ASN A 64 -1.30 16.83 -30.41
N GLU A 65 0.00 16.81 -30.71
CA GLU A 65 0.48 16.86 -32.09
C GLU A 65 -0.03 15.64 -32.87
N LEU A 66 -0.32 15.83 -34.16
CA LEU A 66 -0.96 14.80 -35.01
C LEU A 66 0.06 13.85 -35.61
N GLU A 67 1.14 14.36 -36.21
CA GLU A 67 2.17 13.55 -36.87
C GLU A 67 2.83 12.53 -35.93
N PRO A 68 3.19 12.87 -34.67
CA PRO A 68 3.79 11.90 -33.76
C PRO A 68 2.89 10.72 -33.41
N GLN A 69 1.59 10.78 -33.69
CA GLN A 69 0.67 9.67 -33.42
C GLN A 69 0.97 8.47 -34.33
N TYR A 70 1.51 8.68 -35.53
CA TYR A 70 1.97 7.58 -36.39
C TYR A 70 3.08 6.74 -35.74
N LEU A 71 3.90 7.35 -34.87
CA LEU A 71 4.96 6.65 -34.14
C LEU A 71 4.38 5.61 -33.16
N LEU A 72 3.21 5.89 -32.60
CA LEU A 72 2.58 5.07 -31.56
C LEU A 72 2.09 3.72 -32.06
N HIS A 73 1.93 3.55 -33.38
CA HIS A 73 1.51 2.29 -34.00
C HIS A 73 2.67 1.30 -34.22
N ASP A 74 3.92 1.75 -34.07
CA ASP A 74 5.11 0.94 -34.28
C ASP A 74 5.97 0.93 -33.01
N ARG A 75 5.95 -0.19 -32.28
CA ARG A 75 6.68 -0.32 -31.02
C ARG A 75 8.18 -0.09 -31.18
N ARG A 76 8.74 -0.33 -32.37
CA ARG A 76 10.16 -0.08 -32.67
C ARG A 76 10.46 1.42 -32.60
N LYS A 77 9.61 2.22 -33.25
CA LYS A 77 9.71 3.68 -33.24
C LYS A 77 9.44 4.26 -31.85
N VAL A 78 8.49 3.67 -31.10
CA VAL A 78 8.26 4.04 -29.69
C VAL A 78 9.54 3.85 -28.87
N TYR A 79 10.19 2.69 -28.97
CA TYR A 79 11.38 2.38 -28.18
C TYR A 79 12.58 3.26 -28.60
N GLU A 80 12.80 3.42 -29.91
CA GLU A 80 13.81 4.33 -30.44
C GLU A 80 13.60 5.77 -29.92
N ARG A 81 12.36 6.25 -29.94
CA ARG A 81 12.02 7.60 -29.45
C ARG A 81 12.24 7.74 -27.95
N LEU A 82 11.92 6.73 -27.15
CA LEU A 82 12.19 6.72 -25.71
C LEU A 82 13.70 6.80 -25.44
N GLU A 83 14.50 5.97 -26.12
CA GLU A 83 15.96 5.95 -25.98
C GLU A 83 16.62 7.27 -26.42
N MET A 84 16.15 7.88 -27.51
CA MET A 84 16.61 9.20 -27.97
C MET A 84 16.45 10.29 -26.90
N PHE A 85 15.43 10.19 -26.05
CA PHE A 85 15.15 11.12 -24.97
C PHE A 85 15.77 10.68 -23.63
N GLY A 86 16.57 9.61 -23.61
CA GLY A 86 17.19 9.08 -22.41
C GLY A 86 16.20 8.42 -21.44
N ILE A 87 14.99 8.06 -21.91
CA ILE A 87 13.97 7.42 -21.09
C ILE A 87 14.28 5.91 -21.01
N PRO A 88 14.47 5.35 -19.80
CA PRO A 88 14.80 3.93 -19.64
C PRO A 88 13.69 3.00 -20.15
N VAL A 89 14.07 2.06 -21.00
CA VAL A 89 13.23 0.93 -21.46
C VAL A 89 13.86 -0.40 -21.04
N PRO A 90 13.10 -1.51 -20.96
CA PRO A 90 13.69 -2.83 -20.78
C PRO A 90 14.70 -3.11 -21.91
N ARG A 91 15.80 -3.79 -21.59
CA ARG A 91 16.77 -4.22 -22.60
C ARG A 91 16.04 -5.05 -23.66
N TYR A 92 16.22 -4.73 -24.94
CA TYR A 92 15.46 -5.35 -26.02
C TYR A 92 16.29 -5.56 -27.28
N ALA A 93 15.82 -6.43 -28.17
CA ALA A 93 16.33 -6.62 -29.53
C ALA A 93 15.16 -6.75 -30.53
N LEU A 94 15.43 -6.32 -31.76
CA LEU A 94 14.48 -6.41 -32.86
C LEU A 94 14.79 -7.61 -33.74
N VAL A 95 13.75 -8.36 -34.11
CA VAL A 95 13.83 -9.45 -35.08
C VAL A 95 12.86 -9.13 -36.19
N ILE A 96 13.41 -8.78 -37.35
CA ILE A 96 12.63 -8.37 -38.52
C ILE A 96 12.65 -9.50 -39.54
N ARG A 97 11.45 -9.94 -39.94
CA ARG A 97 11.24 -10.94 -40.99
C ARG A 97 10.44 -10.32 -42.12
N ASP A 98 10.95 -10.44 -43.34
CA ASP A 98 10.27 -10.04 -44.57
C ASP A 98 9.23 -11.09 -45.00
N ALA A 99 9.42 -12.34 -44.59
CA ALA A 99 8.49 -13.44 -44.84
C ALA A 99 8.36 -14.38 -43.61
N PRO A 100 7.20 -15.02 -43.41
CA PRO A 100 7.03 -16.03 -42.36
C PRO A 100 8.10 -17.12 -42.44
N TYR A 101 8.65 -17.50 -41.29
CA TYR A 101 9.66 -18.54 -41.13
C TYR A 101 11.01 -18.28 -41.85
N GLN A 102 11.27 -17.04 -42.29
CA GLN A 102 12.58 -16.65 -42.83
C GLN A 102 13.70 -16.98 -41.83
N GLN A 103 14.72 -17.72 -42.25
CA GLN A 103 15.90 -17.96 -41.41
C GLN A 103 16.75 -16.68 -41.35
N LEU A 104 17.24 -16.36 -40.16
CA LEU A 104 18.01 -15.15 -39.91
C LEU A 104 19.32 -15.54 -39.24
N ASP A 105 20.45 -15.24 -39.90
CA ASP A 105 21.79 -15.64 -39.42
C ASP A 105 22.15 -15.03 -38.05
N TYR A 106 21.50 -13.93 -37.69
CA TYR A 106 21.70 -13.21 -36.43
C TYR A 106 20.73 -13.63 -35.32
N PHE A 107 19.83 -14.59 -35.57
CA PHE A 107 18.82 -15.04 -34.61
C PHE A 107 19.01 -16.52 -34.27
N ILE A 108 19.35 -16.81 -33.03
CA ILE A 108 19.52 -18.17 -32.51
C ILE A 108 18.47 -18.42 -31.43
N GLU A 109 17.81 -19.57 -31.48
CA GLU A 109 16.89 -20.01 -30.44
C GLU A 109 17.38 -21.33 -29.84
N GLU A 110 17.69 -21.29 -28.56
CA GLU A 110 18.02 -22.47 -27.75
C GLU A 110 16.87 -22.78 -26.77
N GLU A 111 17.02 -23.83 -25.97
CA GLU A 111 15.97 -24.28 -25.06
C GLU A 111 15.53 -23.20 -24.06
N ASP A 112 16.49 -22.51 -23.43
CA ASP A 112 16.26 -21.56 -22.34
C ASP A 112 16.67 -20.11 -22.66
N PHE A 113 17.04 -19.81 -23.91
CA PHE A 113 17.33 -18.44 -24.33
C PHE A 113 17.11 -18.23 -25.83
N VAL A 114 16.95 -16.96 -26.20
CA VAL A 114 17.16 -16.49 -27.58
C VAL A 114 18.36 -15.57 -27.63
N GLU A 115 19.08 -15.57 -28.75
CA GLU A 115 20.20 -14.67 -29.01
C GLU A 115 19.91 -13.90 -30.30
N VAL A 116 19.98 -12.57 -30.21
CA VAL A 116 19.73 -11.66 -31.33
C VAL A 116 20.92 -10.72 -31.46
N HIS A 117 21.62 -10.76 -32.60
CA HIS A 117 22.85 -9.97 -32.81
C HIS A 117 23.91 -10.14 -31.68
N GLY A 118 24.08 -11.36 -31.18
CA GLY A 118 25.01 -11.65 -30.07
C GLY A 118 24.45 -11.33 -28.68
N MET A 119 23.29 -10.69 -28.58
CA MET A 119 22.65 -10.35 -27.31
C MET A 119 21.71 -11.46 -26.86
N ARG A 120 22.02 -12.07 -25.71
CA ARG A 120 21.23 -13.16 -25.13
C ARG A 120 20.09 -12.67 -24.24
N PHE A 121 18.95 -13.32 -24.35
CA PHE A 121 17.77 -13.16 -23.51
C PHE A 121 17.40 -14.52 -22.93
N PHE A 122 17.76 -14.72 -21.66
CA PHE A 122 17.40 -15.94 -20.93
C PHE A 122 15.93 -15.90 -20.56
N LYS A 123 15.27 -17.06 -20.56
CA LYS A 123 13.91 -17.19 -20.05
C LYS A 123 13.91 -16.92 -18.52
N PRO A 124 12.96 -16.13 -17.99
CA PRO A 124 11.85 -15.55 -18.72
C PRO A 124 12.24 -14.31 -19.54
N PHE A 125 11.68 -14.22 -20.76
CA PHE A 125 11.74 -13.04 -21.62
C PHE A 125 10.38 -12.79 -22.25
N VAL A 126 10.16 -11.57 -22.74
CA VAL A 126 8.91 -11.13 -23.37
C VAL A 126 9.13 -10.97 -24.87
N GLU A 127 8.14 -11.38 -25.66
CA GLU A 127 8.09 -11.20 -27.12
C GLU A 127 6.84 -10.37 -27.48
N LYS A 128 7.05 -9.18 -28.04
CA LYS A 128 5.98 -8.27 -28.46
C LYS A 128 5.93 -8.17 -29.99
N PRO A 129 4.75 -8.21 -30.63
CA PRO A 129 4.61 -7.84 -32.04
C PRO A 129 5.12 -6.41 -32.27
N VAL A 130 5.72 -6.14 -33.43
CA VAL A 130 6.15 -4.77 -33.78
C VAL A 130 4.99 -3.79 -33.92
N ASP A 131 3.83 -4.29 -34.35
CA ASP A 131 2.56 -3.55 -34.38
C ASP A 131 2.07 -3.31 -32.95
N ALA A 132 1.92 -2.04 -32.57
CA ALA A 132 1.48 -1.66 -31.24
C ALA A 132 -0.01 -1.95 -30.99
N ASP A 133 -0.83 -1.99 -32.03
CA ASP A 133 -2.26 -2.34 -31.92
C ASP A 133 -2.46 -3.85 -31.76
N ASN A 134 -1.44 -4.66 -32.03
CA ASN A 134 -1.43 -6.08 -31.72
C ASN A 134 -1.02 -6.32 -30.26
N HIS A 135 -1.99 -6.77 -29.46
CA HIS A 135 -1.85 -6.99 -28.03
C HIS A 135 -1.49 -8.45 -27.66
N SER A 136 -1.20 -9.31 -28.64
CA SER A 136 -0.77 -10.71 -28.41
C SER A 136 0.72 -10.74 -28.02
N ILE A 137 0.98 -10.51 -26.74
CA ILE A 137 2.32 -10.45 -26.15
C ILE A 137 2.62 -11.78 -25.47
N MET A 138 3.78 -12.37 -25.77
CA MET A 138 4.15 -13.68 -25.22
C MET A 138 5.22 -13.56 -24.15
N ILE A 139 5.15 -14.40 -23.13
CA ILE A 139 6.18 -14.53 -22.10
C ILE A 139 6.60 -15.99 -22.03
N TYR A 140 7.86 -16.27 -22.30
CA TYR A 140 8.38 -17.64 -22.33
C TYR A 140 9.06 -17.94 -21.00
N TYR A 141 8.75 -19.09 -20.37
CA TYR A 141 9.30 -19.46 -19.07
C TYR A 141 10.42 -20.49 -19.20
N PRO A 142 11.42 -20.48 -18.30
CA PRO A 142 12.55 -21.40 -18.38
C PRO A 142 12.13 -22.82 -18.04
N SER A 143 12.85 -23.81 -18.56
CA SER A 143 12.65 -25.23 -18.26
C SER A 143 12.75 -25.51 -16.76
N SER A 144 13.60 -24.77 -16.03
CA SER A 144 13.72 -24.84 -14.56
C SER A 144 12.46 -24.44 -13.79
N ALA A 145 11.56 -23.65 -14.42
CA ALA A 145 10.27 -23.25 -13.87
C ALA A 145 9.09 -24.05 -14.47
N GLY A 146 9.38 -25.16 -15.18
CA GLY A 146 8.38 -26.00 -15.85
C GLY A 146 8.19 -25.71 -17.35
N GLY A 147 8.87 -24.69 -17.88
CA GLY A 147 8.75 -24.25 -19.26
C GLY A 147 7.37 -23.66 -19.57
N GLY A 148 7.02 -23.64 -20.86
CA GLY A 148 5.75 -23.11 -21.35
C GLY A 148 5.80 -21.62 -21.68
N MET A 149 4.65 -21.10 -22.09
CA MET A 149 4.49 -19.72 -22.54
C MET A 149 3.18 -19.15 -22.00
N LYS A 150 3.18 -17.86 -21.66
CA LYS A 150 1.97 -17.12 -21.30
C LYS A 150 1.66 -16.08 -22.38
N GLU A 151 0.47 -16.18 -22.96
CA GLU A 151 -0.05 -15.21 -23.91
C GLU A 151 -0.85 -14.17 -23.17
N LEU A 152 -0.47 -12.91 -23.29
CA LEU A 152 -1.26 -11.75 -22.89
C LEU A 152 -2.09 -11.32 -24.09
N PHE A 153 -3.34 -10.90 -23.82
CA PHE A 153 -4.24 -10.43 -24.87
C PHE A 153 -5.15 -9.32 -24.34
N ARG A 154 -5.75 -8.57 -25.27
CA ARG A 154 -6.77 -7.57 -24.93
C ARG A 154 -7.90 -8.24 -24.16
N LYS A 155 -8.23 -7.69 -22.99
CA LYS A 155 -9.16 -8.29 -22.03
C LYS A 155 -10.46 -8.80 -22.69
N VAL A 156 -10.76 -10.07 -22.45
CA VAL A 156 -12.03 -10.72 -22.84
C VAL A 156 -12.70 -11.22 -21.56
N GLY A 157 -13.81 -10.60 -21.18
CA GLY A 157 -14.49 -10.90 -19.92
C GLY A 157 -13.60 -10.65 -18.69
N ASN A 158 -13.30 -11.72 -17.94
CA ASN A 158 -12.45 -11.67 -16.74
C ASN A 158 -11.01 -12.14 -16.97
N ARG A 159 -10.60 -12.38 -18.22
CA ARG A 159 -9.24 -12.82 -18.55
C ARG A 159 -8.46 -11.75 -19.30
N SER A 160 -7.16 -11.68 -19.02
CA SER A 160 -6.16 -10.83 -19.69
C SER A 160 -4.90 -11.59 -20.11
N SER A 161 -4.80 -12.87 -19.77
CA SER A 161 -3.77 -13.76 -20.29
C SER A 161 -4.18 -15.23 -20.14
N GLU A 162 -3.46 -16.12 -20.80
CA GLU A 162 -3.59 -17.56 -20.70
C GLU A 162 -2.21 -18.24 -20.71
N PHE A 163 -2.08 -19.36 -20.01
CA PHE A 163 -0.82 -20.11 -19.92
C PHE A 163 -0.91 -21.40 -20.74
N HIS A 164 0.09 -21.64 -21.57
CA HIS A 164 0.22 -22.74 -22.51
C HIS A 164 1.48 -23.55 -22.17
N PRO A 165 1.35 -24.65 -21.39
CA PRO A 165 2.51 -25.44 -20.94
C PRO A 165 3.26 -26.15 -22.08
N GLU A 166 2.57 -26.46 -23.17
CA GLU A 166 3.09 -27.16 -24.35
C GLU A 166 3.90 -26.25 -25.28
N VAL A 167 3.67 -24.94 -25.25
CA VAL A 167 4.33 -23.98 -26.15
C VAL A 167 5.63 -23.49 -25.54
N ARG A 168 6.76 -23.86 -26.16
CA ARG A 168 8.11 -23.50 -25.67
C ARG A 168 8.97 -22.74 -26.67
N ARG A 169 8.54 -22.74 -27.93
CA ARG A 169 9.23 -22.12 -29.06
C ARG A 169 8.64 -20.75 -29.37
N VAL A 170 9.50 -19.83 -29.78
CA VAL A 170 9.11 -18.47 -30.16
C VAL A 170 8.37 -18.42 -31.50
N ARG A 171 7.57 -17.37 -31.72
CA ARG A 171 6.84 -17.20 -32.98
C ARG A 171 7.81 -16.89 -34.13
N ARG A 172 7.44 -17.31 -35.34
CA ARG A 172 8.28 -17.22 -36.55
C ARG A 172 7.56 -16.56 -37.72
N GLU A 173 6.28 -16.24 -37.55
CA GLU A 173 5.38 -15.79 -38.60
C GLU A 173 5.54 -14.30 -38.92
N GLY A 174 6.06 -13.52 -37.98
CA GLY A 174 6.19 -12.07 -38.12
C GLY A 174 7.46 -11.50 -37.52
N SER A 175 7.43 -10.17 -37.35
CA SER A 175 8.50 -9.39 -36.72
C SER A 175 8.15 -9.09 -35.26
N TYR A 176 9.14 -9.20 -34.38
CA TYR A 176 8.95 -9.10 -32.94
C TYR A 176 10.06 -8.31 -32.25
N ILE A 177 9.71 -7.76 -31.09
CA ILE A 177 10.64 -7.23 -30.09
C ILE A 177 10.81 -8.29 -29.01
N TYR A 178 12.06 -8.74 -28.80
CA TYR A 178 12.41 -9.58 -27.65
C TYR A 178 12.97 -8.68 -26.56
N GLU A 179 12.38 -8.68 -25.38
CA GLU A 179 12.83 -7.86 -24.26
C GLU A 179 13.01 -8.68 -22.98
N GLU A 180 13.86 -8.17 -22.10
CA GLU A 180 14.09 -8.75 -20.79
C GLU A 180 12.81 -8.70 -19.93
N PHE A 181 12.49 -9.82 -19.27
CA PHE A 181 11.36 -9.86 -18.35
C PHE A 181 11.68 -9.13 -17.06
N MET A 182 10.95 -8.06 -16.77
CA MET A 182 11.14 -7.25 -15.57
C MET A 182 10.26 -7.77 -14.41
N PRO A 183 10.81 -8.29 -13.31
CA PRO A 183 10.01 -8.72 -12.17
C PRO A 183 9.46 -7.51 -11.41
N THR A 184 8.14 -7.31 -11.45
CA THR A 184 7.44 -6.15 -10.85
C THR A 184 6.69 -6.47 -9.55
N GLY A 185 6.79 -7.71 -9.05
CA GLY A 185 6.03 -8.14 -7.87
C GLY A 185 4.52 -8.30 -8.13
N GLY A 186 4.11 -8.40 -9.40
CA GLY A 186 2.73 -8.73 -9.78
C GLY A 186 1.80 -7.53 -10.00
N THR A 187 2.35 -6.31 -10.11
CA THR A 187 1.57 -5.11 -10.41
C THR A 187 2.19 -4.32 -11.56
N ASP A 188 1.33 -3.78 -12.44
CA ASP A 188 1.74 -2.87 -13.51
C ASP A 188 1.28 -1.46 -13.14
N VAL A 189 2.13 -0.45 -13.31
CA VAL A 189 1.78 0.96 -13.08
C VAL A 189 1.38 1.57 -14.43
N LYS A 190 0.19 2.16 -14.49
CA LYS A 190 -0.26 2.99 -15.61
C LYS A 190 -0.14 4.45 -15.23
N VAL A 191 0.44 5.25 -16.12
CA VAL A 191 0.65 6.68 -15.92
C VAL A 191 -0.12 7.44 -17.00
N TYR A 192 -0.73 8.55 -16.60
CA TYR A 192 -1.57 9.41 -17.43
C TYR A 192 -1.14 10.86 -17.26
N THR A 193 -0.55 11.44 -18.31
CA THR A 193 -0.15 12.85 -18.34
C THR A 193 -1.30 13.73 -18.81
N VAL A 194 -1.31 14.99 -18.35
CA VAL A 194 -2.13 16.07 -18.91
C VAL A 194 -1.23 17.30 -18.96
N GLY A 195 -0.53 17.48 -20.07
CA GLY A 195 0.62 18.37 -20.16
C GLY A 195 1.85 17.84 -19.42
N PRO A 196 3.00 18.52 -19.57
CA PRO A 196 4.29 18.08 -19.03
C PRO A 196 4.40 18.22 -17.51
N GLU A 197 3.50 18.98 -16.87
CA GLU A 197 3.56 19.32 -15.44
C GLU A 197 2.52 18.58 -14.61
N TYR A 198 1.87 17.56 -15.16
CA TYR A 198 0.90 16.76 -14.42
C TYR A 198 0.94 15.30 -14.86
N ALA A 199 1.02 14.40 -13.88
CA ALA A 199 0.73 12.99 -14.10
C ALA A 199 -0.09 12.38 -12.97
N HIS A 200 -1.03 11.52 -13.36
CA HIS A 200 -1.73 10.60 -12.48
C HIS A 200 -1.21 9.18 -12.70
N ALA A 201 -1.05 8.40 -11.64
CA ALA A 201 -0.63 7.01 -11.77
C ALA A 201 -1.48 6.08 -10.91
N GLU A 202 -1.76 4.91 -11.47
CA GLU A 202 -2.52 3.85 -10.84
C GLU A 202 -1.91 2.49 -11.18
N ALA A 203 -1.76 1.63 -10.17
CA ALA A 203 -1.37 0.25 -10.33
C ALA A 203 -2.59 -0.64 -10.52
N ARG A 204 -2.40 -1.69 -11.30
CA ARG A 204 -3.34 -2.81 -11.44
C ARG A 204 -2.61 -4.12 -11.28
N LYS A 205 -3.35 -5.21 -11.10
CA LYS A 205 -2.77 -6.56 -11.16
C LYS A 205 -2.14 -6.77 -12.52
N SER A 206 -0.90 -7.22 -12.52
CA SER A 206 -0.19 -7.58 -13.74
C SER A 206 -0.88 -8.78 -14.40
N PRO A 207 -1.10 -8.77 -15.73
CA PRO A 207 -1.67 -9.92 -16.42
C PRO A 207 -0.75 -11.14 -16.34
N VAL A 208 0.55 -10.95 -16.05
CA VAL A 208 1.54 -12.02 -15.93
C VAL A 208 1.27 -12.97 -14.76
N VAL A 209 0.50 -12.57 -13.74
CA VAL A 209 0.26 -13.38 -12.52
C VAL A 209 -0.55 -14.64 -12.83
N ASP A 210 -1.88 -14.55 -12.86
CA ASP A 210 -2.79 -15.66 -13.17
C ASP A 210 -3.70 -15.37 -14.37
N GLY A 211 -3.57 -14.19 -14.97
CA GLY A 211 -4.44 -13.75 -16.06
C GLY A 211 -5.86 -13.36 -15.67
N VAL A 212 -6.23 -13.45 -14.38
CA VAL A 212 -7.58 -13.11 -13.90
C VAL A 212 -7.63 -11.64 -13.52
N VAL A 213 -8.55 -10.92 -14.15
CA VAL A 213 -8.81 -9.51 -13.88
C VAL A 213 -9.55 -9.40 -12.55
N MET A 214 -8.91 -8.75 -11.56
CA MET A 214 -9.57 -8.45 -10.29
C MET A 214 -10.63 -7.36 -10.51
N ARG A 215 -11.86 -7.64 -10.10
CA ARG A 215 -12.97 -6.69 -10.14
C ARG A 215 -13.52 -6.40 -8.74
N ASN A 216 -13.99 -5.18 -8.53
CA ASN A 216 -14.69 -4.79 -7.31
C ASN A 216 -16.16 -5.28 -7.36
N LEU A 217 -16.93 -5.00 -6.30
CA LEU A 217 -18.34 -5.38 -6.19
C LEU A 217 -19.20 -4.80 -7.33
N ASP A 218 -18.81 -3.66 -7.91
CA ASP A 218 -19.48 -3.03 -9.04
C ASP A 218 -19.05 -3.59 -10.42
N GLY A 219 -18.25 -4.66 -10.43
CA GLY A 219 -17.71 -5.27 -11.65
C GLY A 219 -16.63 -4.43 -12.36
N LYS A 220 -16.12 -3.36 -11.75
CA LYS A 220 -15.03 -2.53 -12.29
C LYS A 220 -13.68 -3.14 -11.93
N GLU A 221 -12.70 -3.04 -12.83
CA GLU A 221 -11.33 -3.50 -12.56
C GLU A 221 -10.75 -2.75 -11.35
N VAL A 222 -10.16 -3.50 -10.42
CA VAL A 222 -9.54 -2.93 -9.22
C VAL A 222 -8.25 -2.23 -9.61
N ARG A 223 -8.16 -0.96 -9.23
CA ARG A 223 -6.97 -0.12 -9.41
C ARG A 223 -6.57 0.46 -8.07
N TYR A 224 -5.27 0.62 -7.89
CA TYR A 224 -4.68 1.17 -6.68
C TYR A 224 -3.93 2.43 -7.06
N PRO A 225 -4.18 3.56 -6.41
CA PRO A 225 -3.44 4.77 -6.73
C PRO A 225 -1.95 4.60 -6.39
N VAL A 226 -1.09 5.17 -7.24
CA VAL A 226 0.36 5.10 -7.12
C VAL A 226 0.91 6.52 -7.06
N LEU A 227 1.76 6.79 -6.09
CA LEU A 227 2.58 8.00 -6.12
C LEU A 227 3.82 7.72 -6.96
N LEU A 228 4.05 8.56 -7.96
CA LEU A 228 5.28 8.58 -8.73
C LEU A 228 6.41 9.20 -7.88
N THR A 229 7.58 8.57 -7.93
CA THR A 229 8.82 9.12 -7.40
C THR A 229 9.24 10.36 -8.22
N PRO A 230 10.12 11.24 -7.71
CA PRO A 230 10.62 12.39 -8.48
C PRO A 230 11.19 12.00 -9.86
N ALA A 231 11.97 10.91 -9.92
CA ALA A 231 12.52 10.42 -11.18
C ALA A 231 11.43 9.93 -12.17
N GLU A 232 10.35 9.32 -11.66
CA GLU A 232 9.23 8.90 -12.51
C GLU A 232 8.33 10.08 -12.93
N LYS A 233 8.28 11.16 -12.14
CA LYS A 233 7.62 12.41 -12.52
C LYS A 233 8.36 13.08 -13.68
N GLU A 234 9.69 13.15 -13.59
CA GLU A 234 10.56 13.61 -14.68
C GLU A 234 10.40 12.72 -15.92
N MET A 235 10.42 11.40 -15.75
CA MET A 235 10.16 10.45 -16.84
C MET A 235 8.79 10.67 -17.50
N ALA A 236 7.73 10.94 -16.73
CA ALA A 236 6.40 11.23 -17.28
C ALA A 236 6.38 12.55 -18.07
N ARG A 237 7.10 13.57 -17.60
CA ARG A 237 7.33 14.82 -18.32
C ARG A 237 8.06 14.58 -19.64
N ASP A 238 9.13 13.79 -19.61
CA ASP A 238 9.93 13.47 -20.79
C ASP A 238 9.13 12.66 -21.81
N VAL A 239 8.31 11.69 -21.39
CA VAL A 239 7.39 10.97 -22.29
C VAL A 239 6.41 11.93 -22.96
N CYS A 240 5.80 12.84 -22.19
CA CYS A 240 4.88 13.85 -22.72
C CYS A 240 5.55 14.70 -23.82
N ILE A 241 6.79 15.15 -23.59
CA ILE A 241 7.57 15.97 -24.53
C ILE A 241 8.01 15.14 -25.74
N ALA A 242 8.59 13.95 -25.50
CA ALA A 242 9.17 13.09 -26.52
C ALA A 242 8.16 12.73 -27.62
N PHE A 243 6.93 12.42 -27.23
CA PHE A 243 5.85 12.09 -28.16
C PHE A 243 4.98 13.29 -28.53
N SER A 244 5.24 14.47 -27.94
CA SER A 244 4.42 15.68 -28.13
C SER A 244 2.92 15.42 -27.94
N GLN A 245 2.61 14.55 -26.97
CA GLN A 245 1.26 14.19 -26.58
C GLN A 245 1.02 14.77 -25.18
N ALA A 246 0.33 15.91 -25.07
CA ALA A 246 0.04 16.50 -23.78
C ALA A 246 -0.80 15.54 -22.92
N VAL A 247 -1.86 14.99 -23.51
CA VAL A 247 -2.64 13.91 -22.91
C VAL A 247 -2.08 12.58 -23.40
N CYS A 248 -1.37 11.86 -22.53
CA CYS A 248 -0.70 10.62 -22.89
C CYS A 248 -0.83 9.56 -21.78
N GLY A 249 -1.11 8.32 -22.16
CA GLY A 249 -1.07 7.16 -21.28
C GLY A 249 0.13 6.27 -21.61
N PHE A 250 0.86 5.80 -20.60
CA PHE A 250 1.98 4.87 -20.78
C PHE A 250 2.11 3.91 -19.60
N ASP A 251 2.77 2.77 -19.83
CA ASP A 251 2.95 1.71 -18.84
C ASP A 251 4.38 1.72 -18.30
N LEU A 252 4.47 1.60 -16.98
CA LEU A 252 5.69 1.72 -16.20
C LEU A 252 5.93 0.45 -15.36
N LEU A 253 7.12 -0.11 -15.49
CA LEU A 253 7.58 -1.29 -14.73
C LEU A 253 8.57 -0.85 -13.66
N ARG A 254 8.23 -1.06 -12.39
CA ARG A 254 9.14 -0.88 -11.25
C ARG A 254 9.87 -2.18 -10.98
N SER A 255 11.18 -2.22 -11.15
CA SER A 255 11.99 -3.41 -10.90
C SER A 255 13.37 -3.05 -10.35
N GLN A 256 13.79 -3.76 -9.30
CA GLN A 256 15.11 -3.61 -8.66
C GLN A 256 15.47 -2.15 -8.30
N GLY A 257 14.50 -1.36 -7.85
CA GLY A 257 14.70 0.05 -7.48
C GLY A 257 14.83 1.02 -8.65
N ARG A 258 14.59 0.58 -9.89
CA ARG A 258 14.51 1.39 -11.09
C ARG A 258 13.12 1.30 -11.74
N SER A 259 12.83 2.24 -12.63
CA SER A 259 11.56 2.29 -13.35
C SER A 259 11.83 2.36 -14.85
N TYR A 260 11.05 1.62 -15.64
CA TYR A 260 11.22 1.47 -17.08
C TYR A 260 9.88 1.67 -17.78
N VAL A 261 9.87 2.41 -18.89
CA VAL A 261 8.69 2.51 -19.76
C VAL A 261 8.66 1.30 -20.69
N CYS A 262 7.54 0.59 -20.74
CA CYS A 262 7.41 -0.61 -21.58
C CYS A 262 6.34 -0.50 -22.67
N ASP A 263 5.53 0.56 -22.64
CA ASP A 263 4.48 0.84 -23.62
C ASP A 263 4.04 2.31 -23.57
N VAL A 264 3.75 2.93 -24.71
CA VAL A 264 3.23 4.30 -24.82
C VAL A 264 2.01 4.27 -25.73
N ASN A 265 0.84 4.62 -25.19
CA ASN A 265 -0.46 4.47 -25.87
C ASN A 265 -0.94 5.77 -26.53
N GLY A 266 -0.31 6.91 -26.26
CA GLY A 266 -0.86 8.23 -26.63
C GLY A 266 -2.15 8.54 -25.88
N TRP A 267 -3.18 9.00 -26.60
CA TRP A 267 -4.40 9.54 -26.01
C TRP A 267 -5.13 8.57 -25.06
N SER A 268 -5.11 8.85 -23.76
CA SER A 268 -5.72 7.99 -22.74
C SER A 268 -6.14 8.76 -21.50
N PHE A 269 -7.23 8.34 -20.85
CA PHE A 269 -7.73 8.94 -19.60
C PHE A 269 -7.97 7.89 -18.51
N VAL A 270 -7.81 8.35 -17.26
CA VAL A 270 -8.25 7.62 -16.08
C VAL A 270 -9.77 7.53 -16.07
N LYS A 271 -10.28 6.35 -15.68
CA LYS A 271 -11.72 6.09 -15.59
C LYS A 271 -12.15 6.10 -14.12
N ASN A 272 -13.33 6.67 -13.84
CA ASN A 272 -13.95 6.72 -12.52
C ASN A 272 -13.17 7.52 -11.45
N SER A 273 -12.34 8.49 -11.85
CA SER A 273 -11.63 9.35 -10.89
C SER A 273 -12.10 10.79 -11.05
N TYR A 274 -13.04 11.22 -10.19
CA TYR A 274 -13.56 12.58 -10.18
C TYR A 274 -12.46 13.61 -9.94
N LYS A 275 -11.50 13.29 -9.07
CA LYS A 275 -10.30 14.10 -8.86
C LYS A 275 -9.50 14.28 -10.14
N TYR A 276 -9.24 13.19 -10.87
CA TYR A 276 -8.52 13.29 -12.12
C TYR A 276 -9.28 14.15 -13.13
N TYR A 277 -10.61 14.09 -13.16
CA TYR A 277 -11.44 14.97 -14.00
C TYR A 277 -11.31 16.44 -13.62
N ASP A 278 -11.37 16.75 -12.32
CA ASP A 278 -11.17 18.10 -11.79
C ASP A 278 -9.79 18.66 -12.20
N ASP A 279 -8.73 17.90 -11.92
CA ASP A 279 -7.36 18.30 -12.19
C ASP A 279 -7.11 18.46 -13.70
N SER A 280 -7.54 17.47 -14.50
CA SER A 280 -7.35 17.48 -15.96
C SER A 280 -8.03 18.69 -16.59
N ALA A 281 -9.25 19.04 -16.15
CA ALA A 281 -9.95 20.22 -16.64
C ALA A 281 -9.19 21.51 -16.29
N CYS A 282 -8.65 21.62 -15.07
CA CYS A 282 -7.85 22.78 -14.67
C CYS A 282 -6.55 22.91 -15.46
N VAL A 283 -5.85 21.80 -15.70
CA VAL A 283 -4.58 21.82 -16.45
C VAL A 283 -4.82 22.09 -17.93
N LEU A 284 -5.84 21.46 -18.53
CA LEU A 284 -6.26 21.76 -19.91
C LEU A 284 -6.69 23.22 -20.05
N ARG A 285 -7.52 23.75 -19.14
CA ARG A 285 -7.88 25.18 -19.13
C ARG A 285 -6.63 26.06 -19.19
N LYS A 286 -5.67 25.83 -18.30
CA LYS A 286 -4.43 26.61 -18.27
C LYS A 286 -3.68 26.53 -19.60
N MET A 287 -3.50 25.33 -20.13
CA MET A 287 -2.78 25.10 -21.39
C MET A 287 -3.43 25.82 -22.57
N LEU A 288 -4.76 25.74 -22.68
CA LEU A 288 -5.52 26.39 -23.75
C LEU A 288 -5.48 27.92 -23.63
N LEU A 289 -5.63 28.46 -22.41
CA LEU A 289 -5.55 29.90 -22.17
C LEU A 289 -4.13 30.43 -22.39
N ASP A 290 -3.09 29.74 -21.91
CA ASP A 290 -1.70 30.12 -22.16
C ASP A 290 -1.42 30.24 -23.67
N ALA A 291 -1.99 29.33 -24.47
CA ALA A 291 -1.80 29.31 -25.92
C ALA A 291 -2.59 30.38 -26.68
N LYS A 292 -3.85 30.65 -26.29
CA LYS A 292 -4.78 31.50 -27.08
C LYS A 292 -5.22 32.79 -26.41
N ALA A 293 -5.22 32.85 -25.08
CA ALA A 293 -5.63 34.01 -24.31
C ALA A 293 -4.78 34.18 -23.04
N PRO A 294 -3.45 34.42 -23.17
CA PRO A 294 -2.54 34.46 -22.02
C PRO A 294 -2.90 35.55 -21.01
N HIS A 295 -3.58 36.62 -21.46
CA HIS A 295 -4.13 37.67 -20.59
C HIS A 295 -5.25 37.18 -19.65
N LEU A 296 -5.91 36.06 -19.97
CA LEU A 296 -6.89 35.38 -19.13
C LEU A 296 -6.27 34.23 -18.32
N SER A 297 -5.00 33.91 -18.56
CA SER A 297 -4.26 32.87 -17.83
C SER A 297 -3.79 33.38 -16.47
N SER A 298 -4.73 33.85 -15.66
CA SER A 298 -4.53 34.08 -14.23
C SER A 298 -4.66 32.76 -13.46
N ALA A 299 -4.20 32.75 -12.21
CA ALA A 299 -4.27 31.59 -11.32
C ALA A 299 -5.68 30.96 -11.31
N ILE A 300 -5.73 29.61 -11.28
CA ILE A 300 -6.98 28.85 -11.12
C ILE A 300 -7.75 29.44 -9.93
N PRO A 301 -9.04 29.80 -10.09
CA PRO A 301 -9.81 30.38 -8.99
C PRO A 301 -9.77 29.45 -7.77
N PRO A 302 -9.65 30.00 -6.54
CA PRO A 302 -9.51 29.22 -5.33
C PRO A 302 -10.70 28.27 -5.10
N THR A 303 -11.89 28.67 -5.57
CA THR A 303 -13.11 27.86 -5.65
C THR A 303 -13.35 27.40 -7.08
N LEU A 304 -13.56 26.09 -7.26
CA LEU A 304 -13.91 25.52 -8.55
C LEU A 304 -15.42 25.70 -8.84
N PRO A 305 -15.82 26.11 -10.05
CA PRO A 305 -17.21 26.44 -10.38
C PRO A 305 -18.24 25.33 -10.08
N TRP A 306 -17.82 24.07 -10.19
CA TRP A 306 -18.70 22.91 -9.96
C TRP A 306 -18.71 22.39 -8.52
N LYS A 307 -17.93 22.99 -7.60
CA LYS A 307 -17.91 22.62 -6.17
C LYS A 307 -18.81 23.47 -5.29
N VAL A 308 -19.58 24.38 -5.89
CA VAL A 308 -20.46 25.35 -5.19
C VAL A 308 -21.62 24.67 -4.42
N ASN A 309 -21.88 23.36 -4.65
CA ASN A 309 -23.02 22.63 -4.07
C ASN A 309 -22.70 21.62 -2.95
N GLU A 310 -21.45 21.48 -2.49
CA GLU A 310 -21.23 20.76 -1.23
C GLU A 310 -21.69 21.67 -0.08
N LEU A 311 -22.91 21.44 0.39
CA LEU A 311 -23.41 21.92 1.68
C LEU A 311 -22.49 21.37 2.78
N VAL A 312 -21.33 22.00 2.96
CA VAL A 312 -20.61 21.93 4.23
C VAL A 312 -21.54 22.66 5.20
N GLN A 313 -22.31 21.88 5.96
CA GLN A 313 -22.99 22.36 7.15
C GLN A 313 -22.02 23.30 7.87
N PRO A 314 -22.41 24.55 8.18
CA PRO A 314 -21.56 25.43 8.94
C PRO A 314 -21.41 24.80 10.32
N SER A 315 -20.39 23.97 10.51
CA SER A 315 -20.00 23.54 11.84
C SER A 315 -19.65 24.81 12.58
N GLU A 316 -20.31 24.98 13.74
CA GLU A 316 -20.17 26.14 14.59
C GLU A 316 -18.71 26.60 14.62
N PRO A 317 -18.44 27.89 14.40
CA PRO A 317 -17.11 28.42 14.63
C PRO A 317 -16.87 28.28 16.14
N LEU A 318 -16.28 27.16 16.56
CA LEU A 318 -15.64 27.05 17.86
C LEU A 318 -14.72 28.26 17.93
N THR A 319 -15.13 29.16 18.81
CA THR A 319 -14.62 30.50 18.97
C THR A 319 -13.11 30.42 18.94
N ARG A 320 -12.51 31.01 17.90
CA ARG A 320 -11.07 31.29 17.84
C ARG A 320 -10.75 32.33 18.92
N GLN A 321 -10.80 31.94 20.19
CA GLN A 321 -10.18 32.67 21.28
C GLN A 321 -8.90 31.93 21.62
N GLY A 322 -7.81 32.33 20.97
CA GLY A 322 -6.47 31.79 21.27
C GLY A 322 -5.46 31.88 20.13
N SER A 323 -5.89 32.06 18.87
CA SER A 323 -4.97 32.24 17.76
C SER A 323 -5.38 33.42 16.90
N GLY A 324 -4.78 34.58 17.20
CA GLY A 324 -4.72 35.73 16.31
C GLY A 324 -3.82 35.45 15.12
N ILE A 325 -4.19 34.49 14.26
CA ILE A 325 -3.54 34.27 12.97
C ILE A 325 -4.63 34.15 11.90
N ASN A 326 -5.36 35.25 11.73
CA ASN A 326 -5.76 35.69 10.40
C ASN A 326 -4.61 36.55 9.86
N GLY A 327 -3.49 35.90 9.56
CA GLY A 327 -2.46 36.51 8.75
C GLY A 327 -2.88 36.32 7.30
N SER A 328 -3.13 37.43 6.60
CA SER A 328 -2.54 37.56 5.27
C SER A 328 -1.08 37.15 5.45
N PHE A 329 -0.70 35.98 4.94
CA PHE A 329 0.71 35.67 4.75
C PHE A 329 1.20 36.81 3.86
N GLY A 330 1.94 37.75 4.45
CA GLY A 330 2.57 38.81 3.69
C GLY A 330 3.51 38.20 2.65
N ASP A 331 3.89 38.98 1.65
CA ASP A 331 4.79 38.60 0.54
C ASP A 331 6.19 38.07 0.97
N SER A 332 6.43 37.76 2.25
CA SER A 332 7.71 37.38 2.83
C SER A 332 7.79 35.98 3.47
N GLU A 333 6.69 35.25 3.65
CA GLU A 333 6.72 33.91 4.28
C GLU A 333 6.24 32.81 3.32
N GLU A 334 7.14 31.89 2.96
CA GLU A 334 6.87 30.77 2.07
C GLU A 334 6.86 29.45 2.85
N LEU A 335 5.80 28.65 2.73
CA LEU A 335 5.72 27.31 3.32
C LEU A 335 6.74 26.38 2.63
N ARG A 336 7.86 26.09 3.29
CA ARG A 336 8.92 25.22 2.76
C ARG A 336 8.66 23.73 2.94
N CYS A 337 8.15 23.32 4.10
CA CYS A 337 7.87 21.92 4.39
C CYS A 337 6.80 21.76 5.48
N VAL A 338 6.13 20.61 5.48
CA VAL A 338 5.22 20.18 6.54
C VAL A 338 5.77 18.88 7.12
N ILE A 339 6.09 18.89 8.42
CA ILE A 339 6.51 17.70 9.16
C ILE A 339 5.37 17.34 10.12
N ALA A 340 4.83 16.13 9.97
CA ALA A 340 3.75 15.63 10.81
C ALA A 340 4.21 14.37 11.56
N VAL A 341 4.06 14.39 12.90
CA VAL A 341 4.30 13.22 13.76
C VAL A 341 2.97 12.70 14.25
N ILE A 342 2.64 11.47 13.83
CA ILE A 342 1.32 10.89 14.07
C ILE A 342 1.46 9.62 14.89
N ARG A 343 0.69 9.55 15.97
CA ARG A 343 0.57 8.33 16.77
C ARG A 343 -0.41 7.36 16.08
N HIS A 344 -0.17 6.06 16.25
CA HIS A 344 -1.10 5.02 15.78
C HIS A 344 -2.54 5.25 16.27
N GLY A 345 -3.53 4.82 15.49
CA GLY A 345 -4.95 4.87 15.87
C GLY A 345 -5.32 3.93 17.01
N ASP A 346 -6.60 3.92 17.38
CA ASP A 346 -7.13 3.03 18.41
C ASP A 346 -6.75 1.55 18.19
N ARG A 347 -6.47 0.84 19.29
CA ARG A 347 -5.97 -0.53 19.25
C ARG A 347 -6.50 -1.37 20.40
N THR A 348 -6.59 -2.67 20.17
CA THR A 348 -6.93 -3.61 21.24
C THR A 348 -5.91 -3.52 22.38
N PRO A 349 -6.32 -3.76 23.64
CA PRO A 349 -5.41 -3.78 24.77
C PRO A 349 -4.24 -4.74 24.52
N LYS A 350 -3.03 -4.30 24.85
CA LYS A 350 -1.86 -5.17 24.76
C LYS A 350 -1.74 -5.96 26.05
N GLN A 351 -1.85 -7.27 25.96
CA GLN A 351 -1.77 -8.18 27.10
C GLN A 351 -0.36 -8.77 27.18
N LYS A 352 0.05 -9.14 28.41
CA LYS A 352 1.33 -9.79 28.68
C LYS A 352 1.14 -10.92 29.68
N VAL A 353 1.61 -12.11 29.35
CA VAL A 353 1.70 -13.25 30.25
C VAL A 353 3.17 -13.47 30.58
N LYS A 354 3.47 -13.68 31.86
CA LYS A 354 4.81 -14.00 32.35
C LYS A 354 4.75 -15.34 33.06
N LEU A 355 5.60 -16.26 32.64
CA LEU A 355 5.69 -17.61 33.18
C LEU A 355 7.17 -17.95 33.40
N LYS A 356 7.51 -18.51 34.55
CA LYS A 356 8.83 -19.13 34.74
C LYS A 356 8.78 -20.52 34.13
N ILE A 357 9.78 -20.88 33.35
CA ILE A 357 9.89 -22.17 32.68
C ILE A 357 11.16 -22.87 33.12
N THR A 358 11.06 -24.17 33.38
CA THR A 358 12.15 -25.08 33.77
C THR A 358 12.23 -26.27 32.82
N GLU A 359 11.29 -26.38 31.89
CA GLU A 359 11.12 -27.52 31.00
C GLU A 359 12.18 -27.49 29.90
N GLU A 360 12.93 -28.60 29.78
CA GLU A 360 14.07 -28.75 28.88
C GLU A 360 13.71 -28.42 27.42
N LYS A 361 12.51 -28.79 26.96
CA LYS A 361 12.04 -28.50 25.59
C LYS A 361 11.97 -26.99 25.29
N LEU A 362 11.50 -26.19 26.24
CA LEU A 362 11.40 -24.73 26.07
C LEU A 362 12.77 -24.05 26.21
N LEU A 363 13.63 -24.59 27.08
CA LEU A 363 15.01 -24.13 27.27
C LEU A 363 15.88 -24.44 26.04
N ASN A 364 15.69 -25.60 25.41
CA ASN A 364 16.35 -25.97 24.16
C ASN A 364 15.90 -25.10 22.98
N LEU A 365 14.62 -24.69 22.93
CA LEU A 365 14.15 -23.71 21.94
C LEU A 365 14.81 -22.34 22.11
N MET A 366 15.06 -21.92 23.36
CA MET A 366 15.80 -20.69 23.63
C MET A 366 17.21 -20.75 23.00
N LEU A 367 17.93 -21.85 23.23
CA LEU A 367 19.28 -22.09 22.70
C LEU A 367 19.30 -22.21 21.16
N LYS A 368 18.30 -22.90 20.59
CA LYS A 368 18.15 -23.05 19.13
C LYS A 368 18.14 -21.72 18.40
N TYR A 369 17.41 -20.72 18.93
CA TYR A 369 17.21 -19.43 18.25
C TYR A 369 18.12 -18.29 18.71
N ASN A 370 18.98 -18.51 19.71
CA ASN A 370 20.01 -17.53 20.10
C ASN A 370 21.45 -17.94 19.75
N GLY A 371 21.61 -19.01 18.97
CA GLY A 371 22.92 -19.52 18.56
C GLY A 371 23.69 -20.21 19.69
N GLY A 372 22.98 -20.91 20.59
CA GLY A 372 23.57 -21.70 21.66
C GLY A 372 24.13 -20.88 22.83
N ARG A 373 23.70 -19.63 22.99
CA ARG A 373 24.22 -18.70 24.01
C ARG A 373 23.37 -18.73 25.29
N PRO A 374 23.80 -19.40 26.38
CA PRO A 374 22.93 -19.72 27.52
C PRO A 374 22.43 -18.51 28.32
N ARG A 375 23.18 -17.40 28.26
CA ARG A 375 22.92 -16.17 29.02
C ARG A 375 22.20 -15.09 28.21
N SER A 376 21.96 -15.32 26.92
CA SER A 376 21.34 -14.32 26.04
C SER A 376 19.82 -14.50 25.95
N GLU A 377 19.08 -13.38 25.90
CA GLU A 377 17.63 -13.44 25.69
C GLU A 377 17.28 -13.84 24.25
N THR A 378 16.27 -14.68 24.10
CA THR A 378 15.75 -15.09 22.79
C THR A 378 14.42 -14.40 22.54
N LYS A 379 14.27 -13.76 21.37
CA LYS A 379 13.02 -13.11 20.93
C LYS A 379 12.44 -13.89 19.76
N LEU A 380 11.30 -14.53 19.97
CA LEU A 380 10.56 -15.26 18.94
C LEU A 380 9.51 -14.32 18.34
N LYS A 381 9.57 -14.10 17.02
CA LYS A 381 8.69 -13.21 16.26
C LYS A 381 8.18 -13.83 14.95
N SER A 382 8.88 -14.79 14.34
CA SER A 382 8.46 -15.37 13.05
C SER A 382 7.42 -16.48 13.22
N ALA A 383 6.64 -16.76 12.18
CA ALA A 383 5.64 -17.83 12.20
C ALA A 383 6.27 -19.18 12.58
N VAL A 384 7.41 -19.53 11.97
CA VAL A 384 8.15 -20.77 12.26
C VAL A 384 8.58 -20.82 13.72
N GLN A 385 9.15 -19.73 14.25
CA GLN A 385 9.59 -19.66 15.66
C GLN A 385 8.44 -19.81 16.65
N LEU A 386 7.29 -19.20 16.35
CA LEU A 386 6.11 -19.27 17.20
C LEU A 386 5.40 -20.64 17.07
N GLN A 387 5.48 -21.28 15.91
CA GLN A 387 4.98 -22.64 15.68
C GLN A 387 5.79 -23.66 16.50
N ASP A 388 7.12 -23.60 16.43
CA ASP A 388 7.99 -24.46 17.23
C ASP A 388 7.70 -24.33 18.74
N LEU A 389 7.47 -23.11 19.22
CA LEU A 389 7.08 -22.86 20.61
C LEU A 389 5.70 -23.42 20.94
N LEU A 390 4.73 -23.26 20.03
CA LEU A 390 3.38 -23.80 20.21
C LEU A 390 3.41 -25.32 20.30
N ASP A 391 4.17 -26.00 19.44
CA ASP A 391 4.30 -27.46 19.45
C ASP A 391 5.00 -27.97 20.71
N ALA A 392 6.03 -27.25 21.18
CA ALA A 392 6.63 -27.53 22.49
C ALA A 392 5.62 -27.35 23.64
N THR A 393 4.83 -26.27 23.61
CA THR A 393 3.81 -25.98 24.63
C THR A 393 2.69 -27.03 24.62
N ARG A 394 2.25 -27.50 23.45
CA ARG A 394 1.23 -28.56 23.29
C ARG A 394 1.64 -29.87 23.97
N MET A 395 2.92 -30.20 23.94
CA MET A 395 3.45 -31.39 24.61
C MET A 395 3.50 -31.25 26.14
N LEU A 396 3.51 -30.02 26.67
CA LEU A 396 3.66 -29.73 28.09
C LEU A 396 2.33 -29.43 28.80
N VAL A 397 1.27 -29.10 28.06
CA VAL A 397 -0.06 -28.83 28.64
C VAL A 397 -0.75 -30.16 29.02
N PRO A 398 -1.11 -30.38 30.30
CA PRO A 398 -1.83 -31.59 30.74
C PRO A 398 -3.20 -31.74 30.08
N ARG A 399 -3.58 -32.97 29.71
CA ARG A 399 -4.86 -33.28 29.01
C ARG A 399 -6.11 -33.21 29.91
N THR A 400 -5.95 -33.31 31.23
CA THR A 400 -7.03 -33.29 32.23
C THR A 400 -6.88 -32.10 33.17
N ARG A 401 -8.01 -31.56 33.68
CA ARG A 401 -7.99 -30.59 34.79
C ARG A 401 -7.66 -31.37 36.07
N PRO A 402 -6.65 -30.98 36.86
CA PRO A 402 -6.37 -31.64 38.14
C PRO A 402 -7.54 -31.40 39.12
N ASP A 403 -7.98 -32.46 39.80
CA ASP A 403 -8.91 -32.37 40.93
C ASP A 403 -8.22 -31.64 42.10
N ARG A 404 -8.97 -30.80 42.81
CA ARG A 404 -8.41 -29.91 43.85
C ARG A 404 -8.18 -30.67 45.16
N GLU A 405 -6.96 -31.10 45.47
CA GLU A 405 -6.61 -31.52 46.84
C GLU A 405 -5.20 -31.04 47.28
N SER A 406 -5.18 -30.00 48.14
CA SER A 406 -4.04 -29.44 48.91
C SER A 406 -3.33 -28.18 48.37
N ASP A 407 -2.77 -27.38 49.31
CA ASP A 407 -2.15 -26.07 49.07
C ASP A 407 -0.84 -26.12 48.24
N SER A 408 -0.16 -27.27 48.19
CA SER A 408 1.06 -27.47 47.39
C SER A 408 0.76 -27.62 45.88
N GLU A 409 -0.47 -28.00 45.53
CA GLU A 409 -0.91 -28.13 44.13
C GLU A 409 -1.30 -26.77 43.52
N ALA A 410 -1.47 -25.72 44.33
CA ALA A 410 -1.94 -24.42 43.85
C ALA A 410 -0.95 -23.75 42.87
N GLU A 411 0.36 -23.86 43.12
CA GLU A 411 1.39 -23.30 42.23
C GLU A 411 1.49 -24.08 40.91
N ASP A 412 1.37 -25.41 40.96
CA ASP A 412 1.39 -26.28 39.78
C ASP A 412 0.12 -26.11 38.92
N VAL A 413 -1.03 -25.90 39.57
CA VAL A 413 -2.30 -25.57 38.91
C VAL A 413 -2.20 -24.20 38.22
N GLU A 414 -1.64 -23.18 38.88
CA GLU A 414 -1.42 -21.85 38.30
C GLU A 414 -0.44 -21.90 37.11
N HIS A 415 0.62 -22.71 37.22
CA HIS A 415 1.59 -22.94 36.15
C HIS A 415 0.94 -23.62 34.94
N ALA A 416 0.14 -24.66 35.17
CA ALA A 416 -0.63 -25.35 34.13
C ALA A 416 -1.67 -24.44 33.45
N GLU A 417 -2.35 -23.56 34.21
CA GLU A 417 -3.27 -22.57 33.66
C GLU A 417 -2.56 -21.54 32.78
N LYS A 418 -1.39 -21.04 33.20
CA LYS A 418 -0.59 -20.12 32.38
C LYS A 418 -0.08 -20.79 31.10
N LEU A 419 0.32 -22.06 31.14
CA LEU A 419 0.68 -22.83 29.95
C LEU A 419 -0.53 -23.04 29.01
N ARG A 420 -1.72 -23.33 29.55
CA ARG A 420 -2.97 -23.37 28.76
C ARG A 420 -3.28 -22.02 28.11
N GLN A 421 -3.07 -20.92 28.83
CA GLN A 421 -3.24 -19.57 28.29
C GLN A 421 -2.25 -19.28 27.16
N VAL A 422 -0.98 -19.65 27.33
CA VAL A 422 0.05 -19.52 26.27
C VAL A 422 -0.34 -20.31 25.03
N LYS A 423 -0.80 -21.56 25.19
CA LYS A 423 -1.32 -22.39 24.10
C LYS A 423 -2.49 -21.71 23.40
N ALA A 424 -3.52 -21.30 24.14
CA ALA A 424 -4.72 -20.67 23.57
C ALA A 424 -4.39 -19.41 22.77
N VAL A 425 -3.51 -18.53 23.30
CA VAL A 425 -3.08 -17.31 22.61
C VAL A 425 -2.28 -17.61 21.34
N LEU A 426 -1.44 -18.66 21.35
CA LEU A 426 -0.67 -19.05 20.17
C LEU A 426 -1.55 -19.72 19.10
N GLU A 427 -2.60 -20.46 19.50
CA GLU A 427 -3.56 -21.14 18.61
C GLU A 427 -4.65 -20.21 18.04
N GLU A 428 -4.94 -19.10 18.72
CA GLU A 428 -5.93 -18.12 18.28
C GLU A 428 -5.63 -17.65 16.84
N GLY A 429 -6.64 -17.62 15.97
CA GLY A 429 -6.47 -17.21 14.56
C GLY A 429 -5.92 -18.28 13.61
N GLY A 430 -5.64 -19.50 14.08
CA GLY A 430 -5.33 -20.69 13.27
C GLY A 430 -3.94 -20.70 12.62
N HIS A 431 -3.62 -19.65 11.85
CA HIS A 431 -2.33 -19.45 11.20
C HIS A 431 -1.70 -18.18 11.77
N PHE A 432 -0.37 -18.12 11.90
CA PHE A 432 0.35 -16.91 12.33
C PHE A 432 0.33 -15.79 11.28
N SER A 433 -0.82 -15.50 10.68
CA SER A 433 -1.05 -14.40 9.75
C SER A 433 -1.23 -13.08 10.52
N GLY A 434 -0.52 -12.03 10.10
CA GLY A 434 -0.54 -10.74 10.80
C GLY A 434 0.07 -10.81 12.21
N ILE A 435 1.33 -11.25 12.36
CA ILE A 435 1.92 -11.59 13.66
C ILE A 435 2.01 -10.38 14.61
N TYR A 436 1.07 -10.29 15.57
CA TYR A 436 1.11 -9.35 16.71
C TYR A 436 1.56 -10.03 18.02
N ARG A 437 2.19 -11.21 17.91
CA ARG A 437 2.65 -12.01 19.05
C ARG A 437 4.17 -11.95 19.13
N LYS A 438 4.67 -11.72 20.35
CA LYS A 438 6.11 -11.75 20.63
C LYS A 438 6.36 -12.51 21.91
N VAL A 439 7.21 -13.54 21.82
CA VAL A 439 7.68 -14.27 23.00
C VAL A 439 9.13 -13.88 23.27
N GLN A 440 9.42 -13.55 24.52
CA GLN A 440 10.78 -13.31 24.98
C GLN A 440 11.12 -14.36 26.04
N LEU A 441 12.16 -15.14 25.79
CA LEU A 441 12.72 -16.10 26.74
C LEU A 441 13.96 -15.44 27.36
N LYS A 442 13.90 -15.19 28.67
CA LYS A 442 15.00 -14.55 29.40
C LYS A 442 15.60 -15.55 30.39
N PRO A 443 16.86 -15.97 30.25
CA PRO A 443 17.47 -16.89 31.19
C PRO A 443 17.51 -16.27 32.59
N LEU A 444 17.18 -17.06 33.60
CA LEU A 444 17.21 -16.69 35.02
C LEU A 444 18.33 -17.42 35.77
N LYS A 445 18.55 -18.71 35.47
CA LYS A 445 19.59 -19.55 36.09
C LYS A 445 20.22 -20.49 35.08
N TRP A 446 21.48 -20.86 35.30
CA TRP A 446 22.28 -21.74 34.45
C TRP A 446 23.24 -22.59 35.29
N VAL A 447 23.54 -23.80 34.81
CA VAL A 447 24.41 -24.78 35.46
C VAL A 447 25.47 -25.23 34.46
N LYS A 448 26.67 -25.57 34.95
CA LYS A 448 27.75 -26.14 34.14
C LYS A 448 27.58 -27.66 34.11
N VAL A 449 27.38 -28.22 32.93
CA VAL A 449 27.23 -29.65 32.70
C VAL A 449 28.43 -30.14 31.92
N THR A 450 29.13 -31.14 32.46
CA THR A 450 30.25 -31.79 31.74
C THR A 450 29.67 -32.84 30.80
N LYS A 451 29.83 -32.63 29.49
CA LYS A 451 29.44 -33.61 28.47
C LYS A 451 30.41 -34.81 28.50
N GLY A 452 29.97 -35.94 27.97
CA GLY A 452 30.76 -37.20 27.95
C GLY A 452 32.10 -37.12 27.19
N ASN A 453 32.36 -36.02 26.47
CA ASN A 453 33.62 -35.70 25.79
C ASN A 453 34.58 -34.86 26.65
N GLY A 454 34.23 -34.54 27.91
CA GLY A 454 35.05 -33.71 28.81
C GLY A 454 34.87 -32.20 28.64
N GLU A 455 34.03 -31.75 27.70
CA GLU A 455 33.71 -30.33 27.53
C GLU A 455 32.67 -29.87 28.56
N VAL A 456 32.95 -28.74 29.21
CA VAL A 456 32.04 -28.11 30.18
C VAL A 456 31.14 -27.12 29.44
N GLU A 457 29.87 -27.45 29.30
CA GLU A 457 28.86 -26.62 28.64
C GLU A 457 27.95 -25.96 29.68
N GLU A 458 27.72 -24.64 29.56
CA GLU A 458 26.71 -23.96 30.38
C GLU A 458 25.32 -24.21 29.80
N GLN A 459 24.40 -24.74 30.60
CA GLN A 459 23.02 -24.96 30.20
C GLN A 459 22.06 -24.14 31.08
N PRO A 460 21.07 -23.47 30.49
CA PRO A 460 20.04 -22.76 31.26
C PRO A 460 19.13 -23.78 31.94
N VAL A 461 18.81 -23.57 33.22
CA VAL A 461 17.90 -24.43 34.02
C VAL A 461 16.59 -23.74 34.39
N GLU A 462 16.56 -22.41 34.30
CA GLU A 462 15.36 -21.62 34.56
C GLU A 462 15.36 -20.42 33.61
N ALA A 463 14.22 -20.13 32.98
CA ALA A 463 14.03 -18.93 32.18
C ALA A 463 12.65 -18.30 32.44
N LEU A 464 12.54 -16.98 32.23
CA LEU A 464 11.27 -16.26 32.23
C LEU A 464 10.76 -16.15 30.80
N MET A 465 9.66 -16.84 30.50
CA MET A 465 8.89 -16.65 29.29
C MET A 465 7.95 -15.45 29.44
N VAL A 466 8.05 -14.50 28.50
CA VAL A 466 7.19 -13.33 28.42
C VAL A 466 6.48 -13.34 27.07
N LEU A 467 5.21 -13.78 27.06
CA LEU A 467 4.34 -13.72 25.89
C LEU A 467 3.60 -12.39 25.88
N LYS A 468 3.72 -11.64 24.79
CA LYS A 468 2.99 -10.39 24.54
C LYS A 468 2.09 -10.56 23.32
N TYR A 469 0.82 -10.21 23.44
CA TYR A 469 -0.20 -10.33 22.39
C TYR A 469 -1.22 -9.18 22.47
N GLY A 470 -2.10 -9.09 21.47
CA GLY A 470 -3.00 -7.95 21.31
C GLY A 470 -2.27 -6.69 20.83
N GLY A 471 -2.84 -5.51 21.05
CA GLY A 471 -2.30 -4.28 20.46
C GLY A 471 -2.51 -4.19 18.96
N VAL A 472 -3.56 -4.85 18.44
CA VAL A 472 -3.94 -4.86 17.03
C VAL A 472 -4.74 -3.60 16.74
N LEU A 473 -4.47 -2.96 15.61
CA LEU A 473 -5.23 -1.79 15.17
C LEU A 473 -6.71 -2.17 14.98
N THR A 474 -7.63 -1.47 15.65
CA THR A 474 -9.06 -1.76 15.55
C THR A 474 -9.64 -1.23 14.23
N HIS A 475 -10.87 -1.62 13.89
CA HIS A 475 -11.57 -0.99 12.78
C HIS A 475 -11.81 0.51 13.04
N ALA A 476 -12.13 0.88 14.28
CA ALA A 476 -12.22 2.27 14.71
C ALA A 476 -10.88 3.01 14.53
N GLY A 477 -9.76 2.40 14.93
CA GLY A 477 -8.43 2.98 14.75
C GLY A 477 -8.04 3.20 13.29
N ARG A 478 -8.46 2.31 12.39
CA ARG A 478 -8.33 2.52 10.93
C ARG A 478 -9.12 3.73 10.45
N LYS A 479 -10.40 3.83 10.86
CA LYS A 479 -11.28 4.94 10.49
C LYS A 479 -10.75 6.29 11.01
N GLN A 480 -10.30 6.33 12.27
CA GLN A 480 -9.68 7.50 12.89
C GLN A 480 -8.47 8.00 12.10
N ALA A 481 -7.57 7.09 11.71
CA ALA A 481 -6.40 7.46 10.93
C ALA A 481 -6.78 8.00 9.53
N GLU A 482 -7.75 7.38 8.87
CA GLU A 482 -8.26 7.86 7.58
C GLU A 482 -8.93 9.25 7.68
N GLU A 483 -9.76 9.46 8.70
CA GLU A 483 -10.38 10.76 8.97
C GLU A 483 -9.35 11.84 9.29
N LEU A 484 -8.32 11.52 10.06
CA LEU A 484 -7.21 12.43 10.34
C LEU A 484 -6.46 12.81 9.06
N GLY A 485 -6.24 11.86 8.15
CA GLY A 485 -5.65 12.13 6.83
C GLY A 485 -6.51 13.10 6.02
N ARG A 486 -7.82 12.84 5.94
CA ARG A 486 -8.78 13.72 5.26
C ARG A 486 -8.81 15.11 5.87
N TYR A 487 -8.76 15.21 7.20
CA TYR A 487 -8.67 16.48 7.91
C TYR A 487 -7.38 17.23 7.55
N PHE A 488 -6.23 16.56 7.58
CA PHE A 488 -4.94 17.16 7.21
C PHE A 488 -4.98 17.73 5.79
N ARG A 489 -5.51 16.96 4.84
CA ARG A 489 -5.70 17.39 3.46
C ARG A 489 -6.51 18.70 3.37
N ASN A 490 -7.61 18.78 4.11
CA ASN A 490 -8.59 19.85 3.96
C ASN A 490 -8.27 21.10 4.81
N LYS A 491 -7.40 20.99 5.83
CA LYS A 491 -7.19 22.06 6.82
C LYS A 491 -5.75 22.54 6.99
N MET A 492 -4.75 21.68 6.73
CA MET A 492 -3.34 22.06 6.96
C MET A 492 -2.67 22.72 5.76
N TYR A 493 -3.16 22.46 4.54
CA TYR A 493 -2.61 23.05 3.33
C TYR A 493 -3.46 24.26 2.90
N PRO A 494 -2.86 25.42 2.62
CA PRO A 494 -3.60 26.58 2.13
C PRO A 494 -4.20 26.30 0.73
N GLY A 495 -5.51 26.53 0.58
CA GLY A 495 -6.28 26.33 -0.65
C GLY A 495 -7.45 25.35 -0.48
N GLU A 496 -8.63 25.71 -0.98
CA GLU A 496 -9.84 24.91 -0.75
C GLU A 496 -9.84 23.56 -1.49
N GLY A 497 -10.38 22.53 -0.83
CA GLY A 497 -10.92 21.30 -1.40
C GLY A 497 -9.93 20.24 -1.91
N THR A 498 -8.93 20.61 -2.72
CA THR A 498 -8.01 19.65 -3.39
C THR A 498 -6.57 20.12 -3.56
N GLY A 499 -6.20 21.28 -2.99
CA GLY A 499 -4.89 21.92 -3.16
C GLY A 499 -3.71 20.96 -3.00
N LEU A 500 -3.66 20.20 -1.90
CA LEU A 500 -2.60 19.21 -1.65
C LEU A 500 -2.50 18.14 -2.74
N LEU A 501 -3.64 17.57 -3.14
CA LEU A 501 -3.66 16.48 -4.10
C LEU A 501 -3.26 16.95 -5.49
N ARG A 502 -3.61 18.20 -5.84
CA ARG A 502 -3.16 18.85 -7.06
C ARG A 502 -1.66 19.11 -6.99
N LEU A 503 -1.14 19.64 -5.88
CA LEU A 503 0.29 19.85 -5.69
C LEU A 503 1.10 18.56 -5.85
N HIS A 504 0.61 17.45 -5.31
CA HIS A 504 1.25 16.14 -5.48
C HIS A 504 1.30 15.70 -6.95
N SER A 505 0.16 15.79 -7.65
CA SER A 505 0.05 15.40 -9.06
C SER A 505 0.71 16.38 -10.03
N THR A 506 0.88 17.66 -9.65
CA THR A 506 1.58 18.67 -10.45
C THR A 506 3.06 18.80 -10.11
N TYR A 507 3.68 17.75 -9.56
CA TYR A 507 5.11 17.68 -9.21
C TYR A 507 5.61 18.74 -8.20
N ARG A 508 4.72 19.50 -7.57
CA ARG A 508 5.04 20.59 -6.64
C ARG A 508 5.10 20.15 -5.18
N HIS A 509 4.94 18.85 -4.91
CA HIS A 509 4.97 18.31 -3.56
C HIS A 509 5.67 16.94 -3.51
N ASP A 510 6.71 16.86 -2.69
CA ASP A 510 7.41 15.63 -2.31
C ASP A 510 6.82 15.12 -1.00
N LEU A 511 6.04 14.03 -1.06
CA LEU A 511 5.41 13.43 0.12
C LEU A 511 6.14 12.14 0.49
N LYS A 512 6.64 12.07 1.73
CA LYS A 512 7.28 10.88 2.29
C LYS A 512 6.57 10.48 3.57
N ILE A 513 6.21 9.21 3.67
CA ILE A 513 5.55 8.64 4.85
C ILE A 513 6.45 7.55 5.41
N TYR A 514 6.86 7.74 6.65
CA TYR A 514 7.70 6.81 7.39
C TYR A 514 6.91 6.15 8.51
N SER A 515 7.21 4.88 8.78
CA SER A 515 6.64 4.14 9.91
C SER A 515 7.70 3.26 10.56
N SER A 516 7.50 2.96 11.85
CA SER A 516 8.29 1.96 12.56
C SER A 516 8.00 0.55 12.06
N ASP A 517 8.79 -0.43 12.52
CA ASP A 517 8.61 -1.86 12.16
C ASP A 517 7.30 -2.47 12.71
N GLU A 518 6.54 -1.71 13.49
CA GLU A 518 5.37 -2.18 14.19
C GLU A 518 4.11 -2.19 13.33
N GLY A 519 3.52 -3.38 13.13
CA GLY A 519 2.41 -3.59 12.20
C GLY A 519 1.21 -2.64 12.38
N ARG A 520 0.83 -2.27 13.62
CA ARG A 520 -0.28 -1.31 13.84
C ARG A 520 0.06 0.11 13.40
N VAL A 521 1.34 0.50 13.51
CA VAL A 521 1.81 1.84 13.12
C VAL A 521 1.83 1.92 11.60
N GLN A 522 2.36 0.88 10.96
CA GLN A 522 2.30 0.69 9.51
C GLN A 522 0.87 0.79 8.97
N MET A 523 -0.07 0.02 9.53
CA MET A 523 -1.47 0.06 9.09
C MET A 523 -2.15 1.42 9.35
N SER A 524 -1.79 2.10 10.47
CA SER A 524 -2.28 3.46 10.74
C SER A 524 -1.73 4.46 9.73
N ALA A 525 -0.44 4.37 9.39
CA ALA A 525 0.19 5.22 8.40
C ALA A 525 -0.43 5.04 7.01
N ALA A 526 -0.71 3.79 6.61
CA ALA A 526 -1.41 3.48 5.37
C ALA A 526 -2.84 4.04 5.37
N ALA A 527 -3.58 3.91 6.48
CA ALA A 527 -4.93 4.48 6.61
C ALA A 527 -4.91 6.02 6.57
N PHE A 528 -3.94 6.65 7.24
CA PHE A 528 -3.73 8.08 7.17
C PHE A 528 -3.39 8.54 5.74
N ALA A 529 -2.47 7.85 5.06
CA ALA A 529 -2.11 8.12 3.67
C ALA A 529 -3.34 8.02 2.75
N LYS A 530 -4.19 7.01 2.98
CA LYS A 530 -5.46 6.83 2.25
C LYS A 530 -6.35 8.06 2.37
N GLY A 531 -6.60 8.55 3.59
CA GLY A 531 -7.40 9.75 3.79
C GLY A 531 -6.74 11.03 3.28
N LEU A 532 -5.42 11.16 3.50
CA LEU A 532 -4.63 12.32 3.07
C LEU A 532 -4.65 12.47 1.55
N LEU A 533 -4.60 11.35 0.82
CA LEU A 533 -4.45 11.33 -0.63
C LEU A 533 -5.73 11.00 -1.40
N ASP A 534 -6.86 10.81 -0.69
CA ASP A 534 -8.16 10.42 -1.26
C ASP A 534 -8.11 9.09 -2.03
N LEU A 535 -7.39 8.12 -1.47
CA LEU A 535 -7.18 6.83 -2.12
C LEU A 535 -8.36 5.90 -1.88
N GLU A 536 -8.79 5.22 -2.92
CA GLU A 536 -9.78 4.15 -2.83
C GLU A 536 -9.11 2.77 -2.65
N GLY A 537 -9.83 1.80 -2.09
CA GLY A 537 -9.38 0.41 -1.95
C GLY A 537 -8.82 0.00 -0.59
N GLN A 538 -8.16 -1.16 -0.56
CA GLN A 538 -7.60 -1.79 0.63
C GLN A 538 -6.30 -1.10 1.08
N LEU A 539 -5.91 -1.24 2.36
CA LEU A 539 -4.72 -0.60 2.93
C LEU A 539 -3.39 -1.27 2.54
N THR A 540 -3.39 -2.57 2.22
CA THR A 540 -2.16 -3.33 1.96
C THR A 540 -1.36 -2.79 0.76
N PRO A 541 -1.98 -2.48 -0.40
CA PRO A 541 -1.27 -1.88 -1.52
C PRO A 541 -0.68 -0.51 -1.17
N ILE A 542 -1.43 0.31 -0.43
CA ILE A 542 -1.02 1.63 0.04
C ILE A 542 0.19 1.52 0.99
N LEU A 543 0.16 0.54 1.89
CA LEU A 543 1.25 0.27 2.82
C LEU A 543 2.54 -0.07 2.06
N VAL A 544 2.45 -0.95 1.06
CA VAL A 544 3.62 -1.39 0.29
C VAL A 544 4.18 -0.28 -0.59
N SER A 545 3.32 0.56 -1.17
CA SER A 545 3.75 1.57 -2.13
C SER A 545 4.15 2.90 -1.49
N LEU A 546 3.50 3.33 -0.41
CA LEU A 546 3.63 4.71 0.10
C LEU A 546 4.32 4.80 1.46
N VAL A 547 4.39 3.71 2.22
CA VAL A 547 4.88 3.73 3.60
C VAL A 547 6.26 3.08 3.66
N SER A 548 7.28 3.90 3.86
CA SER A 548 8.65 3.44 4.05
C SER A 548 8.88 2.99 5.50
N LYS A 549 9.59 1.88 5.66
CA LYS A 549 10.00 1.36 6.99
C LYS A 549 11.40 1.87 7.29
N ASP A 550 11.54 2.72 8.28
CA ASP A 550 12.86 3.22 8.70
C ASP A 550 13.04 3.05 10.21
N TYR A 551 13.65 1.92 10.58
CA TYR A 551 13.97 1.60 11.97
C TYR A 551 15.00 2.56 12.56
N SER A 552 15.96 3.02 11.74
CA SER A 552 17.08 3.84 12.20
C SER A 552 16.61 5.24 12.60
N MET A 553 15.66 5.81 11.85
CA MET A 553 15.14 7.15 12.08
C MET A 553 14.18 7.22 13.29
N LEU A 554 13.35 6.19 13.51
CA LEU A 554 12.24 6.26 14.48
C LEU A 554 12.49 5.49 15.78
N ASP A 555 13.25 4.41 15.75
CA ASP A 555 13.48 3.53 16.91
C ASP A 555 14.95 3.52 17.39
N GLY A 556 15.84 4.28 16.73
CA GLY A 556 17.29 4.27 16.96
C GLY A 556 17.84 5.24 18.02
N LEU A 557 17.00 6.07 18.65
CA LEU A 557 17.46 7.07 19.62
C LEU A 557 17.45 6.51 21.04
N GLU A 558 18.55 5.87 21.47
CA GLU A 558 18.80 5.55 22.89
C GLU A 558 18.94 6.83 23.76
N ASN A 559 19.13 7.97 23.10
CA ASN A 559 19.51 9.26 23.67
C ASN A 559 18.35 9.94 24.42
N ALA A 560 17.08 9.66 24.07
CA ALA A 560 15.91 10.31 24.69
C ALA A 560 15.41 9.62 25.97
N SER A 561 16.12 8.58 26.46
CA SER A 561 15.69 7.82 27.63
C SER A 561 15.68 8.67 28.91
N SER A 562 16.52 9.70 28.99
CA SER A 562 16.63 10.57 30.15
C SER A 562 15.42 11.50 30.27
N GLU A 563 15.06 12.16 29.18
CA GLU A 563 13.95 13.08 29.01
C GLU A 563 12.62 12.33 29.20
N MET A 564 12.51 11.11 28.68
CA MET A 564 11.35 10.25 28.92
C MET A 564 11.17 9.86 30.39
N LYS A 565 12.26 9.67 31.14
CA LYS A 565 12.19 9.35 32.58
C LYS A 565 11.79 10.58 33.38
N GLU A 566 12.36 11.73 33.05
CA GLU A 566 12.03 13.01 33.67
C GLU A 566 10.55 13.37 33.47
N ALA A 567 10.05 13.30 32.23
CA ALA A 567 8.65 13.56 31.93
C ALA A 567 7.69 12.59 32.66
N LYS A 568 8.07 11.31 32.81
CA LYS A 568 7.28 10.33 33.58
C LYS A 568 7.28 10.61 35.07
N ALA A 569 8.42 11.01 35.63
CA ALA A 569 8.53 11.36 37.04
C ALA A 569 7.65 12.57 37.34
N TRP A 570 7.72 13.60 36.49
CA TRP A 570 6.89 14.80 36.58
C TRP A 570 5.39 14.50 36.46
N LEU A 571 4.96 13.71 35.46
CA LEU A 571 3.56 13.31 35.32
C LEU A 571 3.07 12.50 36.54
N ASN A 572 3.91 11.62 37.07
CA ASN A 572 3.57 10.83 38.25
C ASN A 572 3.40 11.74 39.48
N GLU A 573 4.26 12.74 39.64
CA GLU A 573 4.16 13.74 40.70
C GLU A 573 2.84 14.51 40.60
N ILE A 574 2.45 14.97 39.40
CA ILE A 574 1.15 15.64 39.19
C ILE A 574 -0.03 14.73 39.55
N ILE A 575 0.02 13.46 39.14
CA ILE A 575 -1.08 12.51 39.35
C ILE A 575 -1.18 12.06 40.81
N THR A 576 -0.05 11.99 41.54
CA THR A 576 -0.01 11.48 42.93
C THR A 576 -0.07 12.57 43.99
N SER A 577 0.20 13.82 43.63
CA SER A 577 0.09 14.95 44.53
C SER A 577 -1.37 15.40 44.61
N ASN A 578 -2.09 14.95 45.64
CA ASN A 578 -3.39 15.50 46.06
C ASN A 578 -3.22 16.89 46.72
N ALA A 579 -2.45 17.78 46.11
CA ALA A 579 -2.19 19.11 46.64
C ALA A 579 -2.66 20.14 45.62
N ASN A 580 -3.69 20.88 46.01
CA ASN A 580 -4.12 22.15 45.41
C ASN A 580 -2.92 22.88 44.82
N THR A 581 -2.78 22.87 43.50
CA THR A 581 -1.84 23.75 42.83
C THR A 581 -2.40 25.14 42.97
N VAL A 582 -1.92 25.85 43.99
CA VAL A 582 -2.03 27.31 44.10
C VAL A 582 -1.52 27.89 42.79
N ASP A 583 -2.35 28.69 42.14
CA ASP A 583 -2.03 29.47 40.95
C ASP A 583 -0.68 30.18 41.13
N SER A 584 0.36 29.54 40.60
CA SER A 584 1.69 30.11 40.51
C SER A 584 1.74 30.80 39.16
N ASN A 585 1.67 32.13 39.19
CA ASN A 585 1.48 33.04 38.06
C ASN A 585 2.71 33.16 37.14
N GLY A 586 3.34 32.04 36.81
CA GLY A 586 4.44 31.96 35.85
C GLY A 586 4.21 30.75 34.96
N SER A 587 3.91 30.99 33.67
CA SER A 587 3.85 29.93 32.67
C SER A 587 5.24 29.27 32.59
N PRO A 588 5.39 27.98 32.92
CA PRO A 588 6.61 27.28 32.55
C PRO A 588 6.59 27.20 31.02
N GLU A 589 7.57 27.82 30.35
CA GLU A 589 7.80 27.56 28.93
C GLU A 589 8.16 26.07 28.79
N PHE A 590 7.23 25.29 28.25
CA PHE A 590 7.44 23.87 27.99
C PHE A 590 7.89 23.71 26.52
N PRO A 591 9.16 23.33 26.25
CA PRO A 591 9.69 23.29 24.88
C PRO A 591 9.08 22.22 23.97
N TRP A 592 8.25 21.32 24.51
CA TRP A 592 7.75 20.11 23.82
C TRP A 592 6.23 20.07 23.63
N MET A 593 5.48 21.02 24.20
CA MET A 593 4.03 21.16 23.95
C MET A 593 3.83 22.23 22.88
N VAL A 594 3.28 21.86 21.73
CA VAL A 594 3.11 22.81 20.63
C VAL A 594 1.67 22.84 20.13
N ASP A 595 0.86 23.57 20.90
CA ASP A 595 -0.39 24.23 20.50
C ASP A 595 -0.93 25.24 21.53
N GLY A 596 -0.20 25.58 22.60
CA GLY A 596 -0.70 26.55 23.59
C GLY A 596 -1.95 26.09 24.35
N ALA A 597 -2.42 24.86 24.12
CA ALA A 597 -3.31 24.18 25.02
C ALA A 597 -2.43 23.68 26.17
N GLY A 598 -2.37 24.46 27.26
CA GLY A 598 -1.97 23.89 28.54
C GLY A 598 -2.78 22.61 28.83
N LEU A 599 -2.33 21.81 29.80
CA LEU A 599 -3.22 20.79 30.37
C LEU A 599 -4.57 21.44 30.65
N PRO A 600 -5.70 20.85 30.20
CA PRO A 600 -7.02 21.34 30.55
C PRO A 600 -7.05 21.64 32.05
N PRO A 601 -7.63 22.75 32.52
CA PRO A 601 -7.59 23.10 33.94
C PRO A 601 -8.18 21.99 34.84
N ASN A 602 -9.05 21.15 34.27
CA ASN A 602 -9.62 19.96 34.90
C ASN A 602 -8.84 18.65 34.65
N ALA A 603 -7.63 18.68 34.07
CA ALA A 603 -6.87 17.48 33.74
C ALA A 603 -6.45 16.70 34.99
N SER A 604 -6.09 17.39 36.08
CA SER A 604 -5.79 16.78 37.38
C SER A 604 -7.00 16.05 37.96
N GLU A 605 -8.19 16.67 37.92
CA GLU A 605 -9.46 16.04 38.31
C GLU A 605 -9.85 14.88 37.40
N LEU A 606 -9.76 15.03 36.07
CA LEU A 606 -10.08 13.96 35.12
C LEU A 606 -9.15 12.76 35.26
N LEU A 607 -7.85 12.98 35.54
CA LEU A 607 -6.88 11.93 35.81
C LEU A 607 -7.13 11.26 37.17
N ALA A 608 -7.51 12.01 38.19
CA ALA A 608 -7.92 11.47 39.49
C ALA A 608 -9.21 10.63 39.39
N ASN A 609 -10.22 11.12 38.66
CA ASN A 609 -11.47 10.40 38.39
C ASN A 609 -11.22 9.12 37.58
N LEU A 610 -10.23 9.13 36.66
CA LEU A 610 -9.83 7.93 35.94
C LEU A 610 -9.26 6.86 36.90
N LEU A 611 -8.53 7.26 37.95
CA LEU A 611 -8.02 6.34 38.97
C LEU A 611 -9.14 5.74 39.84
N GLU A 612 -10.22 6.48 40.08
CA GLU A 612 -11.41 5.94 40.78
C GLU A 612 -12.21 4.96 39.91
N LEU A 613 -12.26 5.21 38.59
CA LEU A 613 -12.94 4.36 37.62
C LEU A 613 -12.20 3.06 37.29
N PHE A 614 -10.93 2.95 37.65
CA PHE A 614 -10.20 1.67 37.70
C PHE A 614 -10.17 1.18 39.14
N PRO A 615 -11.16 0.40 39.61
CA PRO A 615 -11.05 -0.23 40.90
C PRO A 615 -9.85 -1.18 40.85
N MET A 616 -8.73 -0.72 41.39
CA MET A 616 -7.67 -1.58 41.88
C MET A 616 -8.37 -2.63 42.73
N ARG A 617 -8.33 -3.90 42.32
CA ARG A 617 -8.66 -5.06 43.15
C ARG A 617 -7.76 -5.05 44.39
N LYS A 618 -8.08 -4.18 45.35
CA LYS A 618 -7.59 -4.19 46.72
C LYS A 618 -8.69 -4.86 47.52
N ASN A 619 -8.68 -6.19 47.56
CA ASN A 619 -9.17 -6.98 48.68
C ASN A 619 -8.91 -8.48 48.45
N LYS A 620 -7.74 -8.95 48.89
CA LYS A 620 -7.55 -10.14 49.75
C LYS A 620 -6.05 -10.31 50.03
N SER A 621 -5.58 -9.68 51.12
CA SER A 621 -4.51 -10.15 52.03
C SER A 621 -3.95 -8.98 52.85
N ARG A 622 -4.74 -8.50 53.81
CA ARG A 622 -4.18 -7.77 54.96
C ARG A 622 -3.57 -8.81 55.92
N GLN A 623 -2.33 -9.23 55.64
CA GLN A 623 -1.36 -9.69 56.64
C GLN A 623 0.01 -9.88 55.96
N SER A 624 0.66 -8.76 55.65
CA SER A 624 2.12 -8.57 55.61
C SER A 624 2.44 -7.16 55.11
N HIS A 625 2.02 -6.15 55.89
CA HIS A 625 2.53 -4.80 55.77
C HIS A 625 4.01 -4.78 56.21
N SER A 626 4.92 -5.09 55.28
CA SER A 626 6.35 -4.69 55.34
C SER A 626 7.11 -4.82 54.01
N ALA A 627 6.56 -5.45 52.95
CA ALA A 627 7.34 -5.78 51.75
C ALA A 627 7.08 -4.93 50.49
N ALA A 628 6.18 -3.93 50.52
CA ALA A 628 5.83 -3.12 49.35
C ALA A 628 6.56 -1.75 49.26
N LYS A 629 7.63 -1.55 50.04
CA LYS A 629 8.53 -0.38 49.94
C LYS A 629 9.85 -0.68 49.21
N GLN A 630 10.04 -1.89 48.70
CA GLN A 630 11.26 -2.34 48.02
C GLN A 630 10.96 -3.24 46.81
N ILE A 631 10.19 -2.77 45.82
CA ILE A 631 10.28 -3.20 44.39
C ILE A 631 9.82 -2.00 43.54
N MET A 632 10.57 -0.89 43.61
CA MET A 632 10.67 0.08 42.50
C MET A 632 12.00 0.84 42.53
N VAL A 633 13.00 0.25 43.19
CA VAL A 633 14.39 0.73 43.25
C VAL A 633 15.27 -0.51 43.29
N LYS A 634 15.61 -1.05 42.11
CA LYS A 634 16.81 -1.88 41.86
C LYS A 634 16.95 -2.11 40.36
N GLY A 635 17.62 -1.14 39.75
CA GLY A 635 18.11 -1.16 38.38
C GLY A 635 19.17 -0.09 38.17
N ILE A 636 19.85 0.32 39.24
CA ILE A 636 21.07 1.14 39.22
C ILE A 636 21.95 0.62 40.38
N THR A 637 23.26 0.51 40.09
CA THR A 637 24.43 0.20 40.95
C THR A 637 24.86 -1.26 41.15
N SER A 638 25.76 -1.72 40.27
CA SER A 638 27.11 -2.23 40.59
C SER A 638 27.83 -2.55 39.26
N GLY A 639 29.03 -2.09 38.90
CA GLY A 639 30.03 -1.28 39.55
C GLY A 639 31.14 -0.93 38.53
N SER A 640 31.80 0.19 38.76
CA SER A 640 32.95 0.74 38.03
C SER A 640 34.24 -0.07 38.23
N GLY A 641 35.16 -0.07 37.25
CA GLY A 641 36.60 -0.12 37.58
C GLY A 641 37.59 -0.71 36.56
N LYS A 642 38.18 0.19 35.74
CA LYS A 642 39.62 0.33 35.38
C LYS A 642 40.33 -0.52 34.29
N SER A 643 41.09 0.26 33.50
CA SER A 643 42.43 0.03 32.89
C SER A 643 42.46 -0.61 31.49
N GLN A 644 42.68 0.15 30.40
CA GLN A 644 43.91 0.74 29.81
C GLN A 644 44.71 -0.19 28.86
N THR A 645 44.94 0.35 27.66
CA THR A 645 46.11 0.23 26.74
C THR A 645 46.18 -0.79 25.58
N SER A 646 46.70 -0.23 24.46
CA SER A 646 47.30 -0.79 23.23
C SER A 646 46.34 -1.17 22.09
N ALA A 647 46.63 -0.97 20.81
CA ALA A 647 47.53 -0.07 20.07
C ALA A 647 47.13 -0.17 18.57
N THR A 648 47.18 0.97 17.86
CA THR A 648 47.64 1.17 16.46
C THR A 648 47.08 0.40 15.23
N SER A 649 46.84 1.22 14.17
CA SER A 649 46.86 0.98 12.70
C SER A 649 45.62 0.32 12.05
N GLY A 650 45.03 0.81 10.94
CA GLY A 650 45.27 1.94 10.01
C GLY A 650 43.92 2.37 9.35
N LEU A 651 43.70 3.64 8.98
CA LEU A 651 43.93 4.23 7.63
C LEU A 651 43.46 3.28 6.50
N ALA A 652 42.57 3.62 5.56
CA ALA A 652 42.07 4.91 5.09
C ALA A 652 40.79 4.69 4.24
N GLY A 653 39.99 5.74 4.06
CA GLY A 653 39.00 5.80 2.98
C GLY A 653 37.80 6.69 3.30
N CYS A 654 37.73 7.84 2.62
CA CYS A 654 36.61 8.79 2.54
C CYS A 654 36.56 9.90 3.61
N LEU A 655 37.55 10.79 3.55
CA LEU A 655 37.30 12.23 3.70
C LEU A 655 36.74 12.73 2.36
N ASP A 656 35.50 13.20 2.34
CA ASP A 656 35.11 14.49 1.77
C ASP A 656 33.62 14.74 2.08
N VAL A 657 33.29 16.01 2.35
CA VAL A 657 31.93 16.57 2.57
C VAL A 657 31.34 16.44 3.98
N VAL A 658 32.07 16.86 5.02
CA VAL A 658 31.44 17.41 6.26
C VAL A 658 32.28 18.56 6.81
N GLN A 659 32.25 19.72 6.14
CA GLN A 659 32.70 20.98 6.75
C GLN A 659 31.95 22.18 6.13
N ALA A 660 30.63 22.16 6.23
CA ALA A 660 29.80 23.35 5.99
C ALA A 660 28.43 23.16 6.64
N ASN A 661 28.34 23.27 7.98
CA ASN A 661 27.12 23.65 8.70
C ASN A 661 27.37 23.77 10.20
N GLN A 662 28.31 24.63 10.59
CA GLN A 662 28.49 25.05 11.99
C GLN A 662 28.25 26.56 12.21
N ASN A 663 27.75 27.27 11.20
CA ASN A 663 27.40 28.71 11.30
C ASN A 663 25.93 28.98 10.93
N ALA A 664 25.00 28.17 11.44
CA ALA A 664 23.56 28.44 11.37
C ALA A 664 22.83 27.90 12.62
N GLN A 665 23.44 28.07 13.79
CA GLN A 665 22.72 28.05 15.06
C GLN A 665 22.48 29.50 15.44
N ASP A 666 21.41 30.08 14.88
CA ASP A 666 20.62 31.16 15.47
C ASP A 666 19.50 31.48 14.46
N ASN A 667 18.26 31.45 14.91
CA ASN A 667 17.00 31.64 14.16
C ASN A 667 16.47 30.44 13.36
N LEU A 668 15.98 29.41 14.06
CA LEU A 668 14.95 28.52 13.52
C LEU A 668 13.88 28.24 14.58
N VAL A 669 12.99 29.22 14.81
CA VAL A 669 11.78 29.00 15.61
C VAL A 669 10.71 28.41 14.69
N GLY A 670 10.75 27.10 14.51
CA GLY A 670 9.69 26.35 13.82
C GLY A 670 8.64 25.86 14.81
N LYS A 671 7.40 26.39 14.72
CA LYS A 671 6.26 25.87 15.50
C LYS A 671 5.79 24.54 14.90
N VAL A 672 5.95 23.45 15.65
CA VAL A 672 5.38 22.12 15.35
C VAL A 672 3.86 22.15 15.62
N LEU A 673 2.99 21.60 14.78
CA LEU A 673 1.56 21.47 15.10
C LEU A 673 1.25 20.02 15.45
N VAL A 674 0.95 19.72 16.72
CA VAL A 674 0.46 18.41 17.18
C VAL A 674 -0.96 18.58 17.71
N LYS A 675 -1.98 18.15 16.95
CA LYS A 675 -3.38 18.24 17.41
C LYS A 675 -3.92 16.86 17.79
N LYS A 676 -4.48 16.76 19.00
CA LYS A 676 -5.09 15.56 19.59
C LYS A 676 -6.55 15.44 19.14
N ALA A 677 -6.99 14.25 18.74
CA ALA A 677 -8.40 13.95 18.52
C ALA A 677 -9.11 13.83 19.88
N GLU A 678 -10.13 14.65 20.12
CA GLU A 678 -10.99 14.57 21.30
C GLU A 678 -11.93 13.36 21.19
N THR A 679 -11.92 12.51 22.21
CA THR A 679 -12.84 11.38 22.34
C THR A 679 -14.02 11.81 23.22
N SER A 680 -15.22 11.87 22.65
CA SER A 680 -16.47 11.91 23.43
C SER A 680 -16.69 10.53 24.07
N SER A 681 -16.57 10.45 25.39
CA SER A 681 -16.93 9.26 26.16
C SER A 681 -18.44 9.25 26.43
N ALA A 682 -19.18 8.38 25.75
CA ALA A 682 -20.43 7.85 26.27
C ALA A 682 -20.15 6.41 26.73
N LYS A 683 -20.15 6.21 28.05
CA LYS A 683 -20.09 4.89 28.68
C LYS A 683 -21.51 4.38 28.86
N THR A 684 -21.78 3.18 28.35
CA THR A 684 -22.72 2.23 28.95
C THR A 684 -22.19 0.83 28.66
N ASP A 685 -21.49 0.27 29.64
CA ASP A 685 -21.25 -1.17 29.76
C ASP A 685 -21.21 -1.48 31.25
N ASP A 686 -22.26 -2.12 31.76
CA ASP A 686 -22.15 -3.17 32.76
C ASP A 686 -23.49 -3.92 32.85
N VAL A 687 -23.38 -5.23 33.12
CA VAL A 687 -24.43 -6.28 33.19
C VAL A 687 -24.71 -7.02 31.87
N ALA A 688 -23.78 -7.90 31.45
CA ALA A 688 -24.12 -9.13 30.73
C ALA A 688 -22.96 -10.16 30.71
N HIS A 689 -22.55 -10.66 31.88
CA HIS A 689 -21.94 -11.99 31.98
C HIS A 689 -22.56 -12.76 33.15
N GLN A 690 -23.87 -12.95 33.06
CA GLN A 690 -24.60 -13.93 33.87
C GLN A 690 -25.97 -14.31 33.27
N VAL A 691 -26.13 -14.38 31.95
CA VAL A 691 -27.26 -15.04 31.27
C VAL A 691 -26.80 -15.52 29.89
N PHE A 692 -26.06 -16.62 29.80
CA PHE A 692 -25.91 -17.39 28.56
C PHE A 692 -25.62 -18.85 28.93
N ASP A 693 -26.60 -19.46 29.60
CA ASP A 693 -26.75 -20.91 29.79
C ASP A 693 -28.23 -21.35 29.73
N ASN A 694 -29.13 -20.50 29.22
CA ASN A 694 -30.58 -20.80 29.15
C ASN A 694 -31.30 -20.15 27.95
N LEU A 695 -30.66 -20.14 26.77
CA LEU A 695 -31.35 -19.92 25.49
C LEU A 695 -30.76 -20.88 24.44
N SER A 696 -30.82 -22.17 24.77
CA SER A 696 -30.71 -23.28 23.83
C SER A 696 -32.10 -23.90 23.66
N GLU A 697 -33.04 -23.17 23.08
CA GLU A 697 -34.26 -23.75 22.48
C GLU A 697 -34.97 -22.68 21.65
N CYS A 698 -35.29 -23.07 20.40
CA CYS A 698 -36.08 -22.36 19.39
C CYS A 698 -35.38 -21.38 18.42
N ARG A 699 -35.23 -21.92 17.20
CA ARG A 699 -35.22 -21.31 15.85
C ARG A 699 -33.89 -20.83 15.25
N ALA A 700 -33.26 -21.79 14.60
CA ALA A 700 -32.60 -21.65 13.30
C ALA A 700 -33.64 -21.59 12.17
N GLU A 701 -33.38 -20.76 11.15
CA GLU A 701 -33.68 -20.91 9.72
C GLU A 701 -32.76 -19.87 9.02
N SER A 702 -31.58 -20.32 8.55
CA SER A 702 -31.20 -20.52 7.12
C SER A 702 -30.92 -19.19 6.39
N GLU A 703 -29.83 -19.00 5.64
CA GLU A 703 -29.27 -19.89 4.62
C GLU A 703 -27.75 -19.67 4.44
N SER A 704 -27.03 -20.79 4.32
CA SER A 704 -25.67 -20.91 3.80
C SER A 704 -25.74 -21.79 2.55
N SER A 705 -25.21 -21.34 1.41
CA SER A 705 -25.04 -22.17 0.21
C SER A 705 -23.74 -22.98 0.28
N PRO A 706 -23.74 -24.28 -0.09
CA PRO A 706 -22.62 -25.18 0.16
C PRO A 706 -21.68 -25.35 -1.04
N GLU A 707 -20.40 -25.61 -0.73
CA GLU A 707 -19.47 -26.33 -1.59
C GLU A 707 -19.88 -27.81 -1.65
N VAL A 708 -19.91 -28.41 -2.85
CA VAL A 708 -20.12 -29.84 -3.05
C VAL A 708 -18.89 -30.46 -3.69
N SER A 709 -18.24 -31.34 -2.94
CA SER A 709 -17.26 -32.33 -3.39
C SER A 709 -17.96 -33.59 -3.89
N CYS A 710 -17.53 -34.10 -5.03
CA CYS A 710 -18.03 -35.33 -5.65
C CYS A 710 -17.52 -36.59 -4.94
N THR A 711 -18.42 -37.55 -4.68
CA THR A 711 -18.08 -38.98 -4.55
C THR A 711 -19.17 -39.86 -5.15
N LEU A 712 -18.72 -40.88 -5.88
CA LEU A 712 -19.44 -41.93 -6.59
C LEU A 712 -20.35 -42.79 -5.70
N GLY A 713 -21.42 -43.34 -6.29
CA GLY A 713 -22.21 -44.43 -5.71
C GLY A 713 -23.47 -44.75 -6.52
N ASP A 714 -23.52 -45.97 -7.04
CA ASP A 714 -24.47 -46.54 -8.00
C ASP A 714 -25.92 -46.75 -7.52
N ASN A 715 -26.77 -47.01 -8.52
CA ASN A 715 -27.91 -47.95 -8.56
C ASN A 715 -29.33 -47.51 -8.17
N ASP A 716 -30.15 -47.57 -9.23
CA ASP A 716 -31.43 -48.30 -9.39
C ASP A 716 -32.77 -47.76 -8.89
N SER A 717 -33.72 -47.97 -9.81
CA SER A 717 -35.13 -48.33 -9.64
C SER A 717 -36.22 -47.25 -9.76
N THR A 718 -37.00 -47.39 -10.85
CA THR A 718 -38.50 -47.45 -10.94
C THR A 718 -39.31 -46.24 -10.43
N THR A 719 -40.35 -45.71 -11.09
CA THR A 719 -41.40 -46.25 -11.99
C THR A 719 -42.25 -45.06 -12.49
N ASP A 720 -42.78 -45.16 -13.72
CA ASP A 720 -44.15 -44.85 -14.24
C ASP A 720 -44.95 -43.68 -13.61
N ASP A 721 -45.67 -42.78 -14.32
CA ASP A 721 -46.67 -43.02 -15.37
C ASP A 721 -47.16 -41.70 -16.07
N ASP A 722 -47.62 -41.86 -17.31
CA ASP A 722 -48.68 -41.16 -18.08
C ASP A 722 -48.77 -39.63 -18.25
N SER A 723 -48.68 -39.17 -19.52
CA SER A 723 -49.88 -38.94 -20.36
C SER A 723 -49.55 -38.33 -21.75
N SER A 724 -50.46 -38.59 -22.67
CA SER A 724 -50.34 -38.71 -24.13
C SER A 724 -50.61 -37.46 -24.99
N HIS A 725 -50.07 -37.43 -26.22
CA HIS A 725 -50.74 -37.14 -27.52
C HIS A 725 -49.68 -37.10 -28.67
N SER A 726 -49.54 -38.12 -29.54
CA SER A 726 -50.25 -38.38 -30.83
C SER A 726 -49.93 -37.33 -31.92
N TYR A 727 -49.51 -37.54 -33.17
CA TYR A 727 -49.46 -38.58 -34.24
C TYR A 727 -48.27 -38.17 -35.16
N GLY A 728 -47.64 -38.93 -36.06
CA GLY A 728 -47.86 -40.21 -36.71
C GLY A 728 -46.83 -40.32 -37.86
N SER A 729 -46.38 -41.54 -38.16
CA SER A 729 -45.20 -41.86 -38.98
C SER A 729 -45.57 -42.48 -40.34
N LYS A 730 -44.53 -42.65 -41.19
CA LYS A 730 -44.37 -43.52 -42.39
C LYS A 730 -44.88 -42.90 -43.71
N SER A 731 -44.24 -43.05 -44.88
CA SER A 731 -43.40 -44.13 -45.43
C SER A 731 -42.68 -43.67 -46.74
N SER A 732 -41.51 -44.23 -47.03
CA SER A 732 -40.78 -44.23 -48.34
C SER A 732 -41.41 -45.25 -49.35
N PRO A 733 -40.85 -45.60 -50.56
CA PRO A 733 -39.75 -45.05 -51.41
C PRO A 733 -39.99 -45.09 -52.99
N GLN A 734 -38.94 -44.77 -53.78
CA GLN A 734 -38.66 -45.05 -55.24
C GLN A 734 -39.37 -44.19 -56.31
N LEU A 735 -38.86 -43.84 -57.51
CA LEU A 735 -37.59 -43.96 -58.29
C LEU A 735 -37.72 -43.01 -59.55
N ASP A 736 -36.60 -42.77 -60.26
CA ASP A 736 -36.41 -42.35 -61.69
C ASP A 736 -36.24 -40.87 -62.14
N ASP A 737 -34.96 -40.53 -62.41
CA ASP A 737 -34.29 -40.12 -63.67
C ASP A 737 -34.43 -38.74 -64.40
N ASN A 738 -33.25 -38.09 -64.48
CA ASN A 738 -32.52 -37.53 -65.66
C ASN A 738 -32.81 -36.14 -66.31
N LYS A 739 -31.82 -35.20 -66.21
CA LYS A 739 -30.92 -34.65 -67.29
C LYS A 739 -30.20 -33.33 -66.87
N ALA A 740 -28.84 -33.30 -66.81
CA ALA A 740 -27.85 -32.68 -67.74
C ALA A 740 -27.64 -31.13 -67.58
N SER A 741 -26.46 -30.47 -67.69
CA SER A 741 -25.09 -30.80 -68.17
C SER A 741 -24.06 -29.68 -67.79
N THR A 742 -22.78 -30.06 -67.89
CA THR A 742 -21.42 -29.49 -67.63
C THR A 742 -20.95 -28.34 -68.58
N PRO A 743 -19.69 -27.82 -68.60
CA PRO A 743 -18.35 -28.37 -68.21
C PRO A 743 -17.75 -27.86 -66.90
#